data_AF-A0A9R0ACP1-F1
#
_entry.id   AF-A0A9R0ACP1-F1
#
_cell.length_a   1.000
_cell.length_b   1.000
_cell.length_c   1.000
_cell.angle_alpha   90.00
_cell.angle_beta   90.00
_cell.angle_gamma   90.00
#
_symmetry.space_group_name_H-M   'P 1'
#
loop_
_entity.id
_entity.type
_entity.pdbx_description
1 polymer ?
#
loop_
_entity_poly.entity_id
_entity_poly.type
_entity_poly.pdbx_seq_one_letter_code
_entity_poly.pdbx_strand_id
1 'polypeptide(L)'
;MFGLLFFVLMAHTAYGDVSYSFPEEMKRGSVIGNIAKDLGLDVNRLSSRKARIDTEGNRKRYCDIILNTGELIVAERIDREEICGKKDSCVIKNEFVLENPLELHHFILNIEDINDNSPEFKESVIKFEIRESAGKGSPYLLEEAYDADIGRNSVQSYTLQNNEHFILNVLTRANGRKYGQLVLNIELDREQQKEVTLILTAVDGGTPPRSGTVAIHVTVLDANDNAPVFGQAVYKVSLPENSPLDTVVVTVSATDADEGQNGEVTYAFGHLPQKVQQLFFIDLVSGEIKLTGLIDHEIESTFELPIQAKDDQGLASYSIVLIDVTDVNDNAPITILKSLTSPVPENVLPGTEVGIINVQDRDSENNGQVRCSIQQNVPFKLVPSIKNYYSLVTTGELDRELLSDYNITITATDEGSPPLSSTKNIHLTVADVNDNPPVFQEQSYRAHVQENNKPGSSICSVSATDPDWRQNGTVVYSLFSSDLNGAPVSSFLSINGDTGVIHAVRSFDYEQLKSFKVLVVARDNGSPPLSSNVTVSVFITDENDNSPQILYPSPEGNSFMTEMVPKAAQARSLVSKVIAVDADSGQNAWLSYLIIKATDPGLFTIGVHSGEIRTQRDISESDSMKQNLIVSVRDNGQPSLSATCALYLLISDNLAEVPELKDMSPDESNSKLTFYLIIALVSVSTFFLTFIIIILAVRFCHRRKPRLLFDGAVAIPSAYHPTNYAEVEGAGTLRSTYNYDAYLTTGSRTSDFKFVRSYNEGTLTADLTLKKTQSAVDELERLDAEMNDPFQQKPPSADWRFTQNQRPGPSGAAATPEVAMGTGPWPNPPTEAEQLQALMAAANEVSEATNTLGPGTMGLSTRYSPQFTLQHVPDYRQNVYIPGSTATLTSNQQQPQQALPPPQAAIAAAAAQPEPPKAAQTPASKKKSTKKDKK
;
A
#
# COMPACT_ATOMS: atom_id res chain seq x y z
N MET A 1 45.49 -140.76 71.51
CA MET A 1 46.33 -140.22 72.60
C MET A 1 47.74 -140.03 72.05
N PHE A 2 48.45 -138.97 72.47
CA PHE A 2 49.69 -138.46 71.84
C PHE A 2 49.54 -137.97 70.39
N GLY A 3 50.11 -136.79 70.12
CA GLY A 3 49.95 -136.03 68.86
C GLY A 3 49.81 -134.50 69.03
N LEU A 4 49.92 -133.98 70.25
CA LEU A 4 49.64 -132.58 70.59
C LEU A 4 50.80 -131.99 71.44
N LEU A 5 52.01 -131.94 70.84
CA LEU A 5 53.22 -131.45 71.54
C LEU A 5 54.38 -131.13 70.57
N PHE A 6 54.20 -130.17 69.65
CA PHE A 6 55.34 -129.67 68.83
C PHE A 6 55.25 -128.21 68.32
N PHE A 7 54.08 -127.55 68.35
CA PHE A 7 53.90 -126.17 67.84
C PHE A 7 53.65 -125.14 68.95
N VAL A 8 54.62 -124.99 69.87
CA VAL A 8 54.58 -123.98 70.96
C VAL A 8 55.89 -123.13 71.01
N LEU A 9 56.80 -123.31 70.05
CA LEU A 9 58.14 -122.71 70.05
C LEU A 9 58.44 -121.91 68.76
N MET A 10 57.58 -120.94 68.42
CA MET A 10 57.89 -119.82 67.51
C MET A 10 57.08 -118.56 67.86
N ALA A 11 57.15 -118.12 69.12
CA ALA A 11 56.63 -116.82 69.52
C ALA A 11 57.71 -115.75 69.30
N HIS A 12 57.80 -115.20 68.08
CA HIS A 12 58.70 -114.08 67.81
C HIS A 12 58.24 -112.81 68.52
N THR A 13 59.07 -112.26 69.41
CA THR A 13 58.89 -110.93 69.98
C THR A 13 59.19 -109.87 68.93
N ALA A 14 58.15 -109.24 68.37
CA ALA A 14 58.32 -108.02 67.60
C ALA A 14 58.63 -106.85 68.55
N TYR A 15 59.79 -106.23 68.39
CA TYR A 15 60.05 -104.90 68.95
C TYR A 15 59.44 -103.87 68.01
N GLY A 16 58.58 -102.99 68.54
CA GLY A 16 58.06 -101.82 67.84
C GLY A 16 58.54 -100.55 68.51
N ASP A 17 58.77 -99.49 67.73
CA ASP A 17 59.12 -98.17 68.25
C ASP A 17 57.94 -97.59 69.04
N VAL A 18 58.23 -96.90 70.16
CA VAL A 18 57.19 -96.31 71.01
C VAL A 18 56.71 -95.00 70.39
N SER A 19 55.39 -94.80 70.25
CA SER A 19 54.80 -93.57 69.72
C SER A 19 53.96 -92.85 70.77
N TYR A 20 54.22 -91.57 70.97
CA TYR A 20 53.42 -90.68 71.82
C TYR A 20 52.71 -89.64 70.95
N SER A 21 51.38 -89.65 70.98
CA SER A 21 50.57 -88.51 70.54
C SER A 21 50.38 -87.54 71.71
N PHE A 22 50.59 -86.26 71.45
CA PHE A 22 50.28 -85.19 72.39
C PHE A 22 49.99 -83.90 71.60
N PRO A 23 49.13 -83.00 72.11
CA PRO A 23 48.88 -81.74 71.45
C PRO A 23 50.10 -80.82 71.55
N GLU A 24 50.22 -79.90 70.60
CA GLU A 24 51.22 -78.84 70.67
C GLU A 24 50.96 -77.83 71.81
N GLU A 25 51.78 -76.77 71.91
CA GLU A 25 51.64 -75.69 72.90
C GLU A 25 51.61 -76.12 74.38
N MET A 26 51.99 -77.38 74.65
CA MET A 26 52.17 -77.88 76.00
C MET A 26 53.22 -77.06 76.75
N LYS A 27 52.84 -76.63 77.96
CA LYS A 27 53.73 -75.86 78.85
C LYS A 27 55.01 -76.64 79.12
N ARG A 28 56.15 -75.93 79.16
CA ARG A 28 57.45 -76.48 79.51
C ARG A 28 57.39 -77.25 80.84
N GLY A 29 57.87 -78.49 80.85
CA GLY A 29 57.77 -79.41 81.97
C GLY A 29 56.51 -80.28 82.02
N SER A 30 55.56 -80.11 81.08
CA SER A 30 54.44 -81.04 80.91
C SER A 30 54.92 -82.44 80.53
N VAL A 31 54.31 -83.48 81.10
CA VAL A 31 54.62 -84.89 80.79
C VAL A 31 53.96 -85.29 79.47
N ILE A 32 54.77 -85.89 78.59
CA ILE A 32 54.35 -86.47 77.29
C ILE A 32 53.96 -87.95 77.47
N GLY A 33 54.73 -88.69 78.27
CA GLY A 33 54.56 -90.14 78.49
C GLY A 33 55.66 -90.71 79.39
N ASN A 34 55.62 -92.01 79.72
CA ASN A 34 56.62 -92.64 80.59
C ASN A 34 57.42 -93.71 79.83
N ILE A 35 58.42 -93.26 79.09
CA ILE A 35 59.26 -94.11 78.22
C ILE A 35 59.96 -95.23 78.99
N ALA A 36 60.29 -95.04 80.27
CA ALA A 36 60.87 -96.12 81.07
C ALA A 36 59.86 -97.24 81.34
N LYS A 37 58.64 -96.90 81.77
CA LYS A 37 57.56 -97.85 82.00
C LYS A 37 57.17 -98.57 80.70
N ASP A 38 57.05 -97.82 79.61
CA ASP A 38 56.53 -98.33 78.33
C ASP A 38 57.57 -99.19 77.59
N LEU A 39 58.88 -98.97 77.82
CA LEU A 39 59.98 -99.87 77.42
C LEU A 39 60.29 -100.98 78.43
N GLY A 40 59.61 -101.03 79.59
CA GLY A 40 59.84 -102.05 80.64
C GLY A 40 61.14 -101.88 81.44
N LEU A 41 61.71 -100.67 81.47
CA LEU A 41 62.98 -100.32 82.11
C LEU A 41 62.82 -99.99 83.60
N ASP A 42 63.74 -100.51 84.43
CA ASP A 42 63.84 -100.19 85.86
C ASP A 42 64.32 -98.74 86.06
N VAL A 43 63.42 -97.87 86.54
CA VAL A 43 63.66 -96.43 86.75
C VAL A 43 64.92 -96.18 87.59
N ASN A 44 65.21 -97.03 88.58
CA ASN A 44 66.39 -96.92 89.45
C ASN A 44 67.72 -97.06 88.68
N ARG A 45 67.69 -97.57 87.45
CA ARG A 45 68.86 -97.79 86.60
C ARG A 45 69.05 -96.70 85.54
N LEU A 46 68.08 -95.83 85.30
CA LEU A 46 68.18 -94.79 84.26
C LEU A 46 69.36 -93.84 84.54
N SER A 47 69.48 -93.40 85.79
CA SER A 47 70.59 -92.52 86.22
C SER A 47 71.95 -93.23 86.15
N SER A 48 72.06 -94.47 86.63
CA SER A 48 73.34 -95.22 86.59
C SER A 48 73.75 -95.67 85.18
N ARG A 49 72.79 -95.79 84.26
CA ARG A 49 73.02 -96.00 82.82
C ARG A 49 73.12 -94.71 82.01
N LYS A 50 73.14 -93.54 82.64
CA LYS A 50 73.17 -92.21 81.97
C LYS A 50 72.14 -92.08 80.84
N ALA A 51 70.91 -92.53 81.09
CA ALA A 51 69.83 -92.43 80.12
C ALA A 51 69.70 -91.00 79.57
N ARG A 52 69.60 -90.84 78.25
CA ARG A 52 69.41 -89.55 77.61
C ARG A 52 68.54 -89.66 76.37
N ILE A 53 67.93 -88.54 76.00
CA ILE A 53 67.37 -88.34 74.67
C ILE A 53 68.45 -87.69 73.82
N ASP A 54 68.83 -88.37 72.74
CA ASP A 54 69.66 -87.85 71.66
C ASP A 54 68.77 -87.48 70.46
N THR A 55 69.18 -86.50 69.67
CA THR A 55 68.36 -85.92 68.59
C THR A 55 69.18 -85.80 67.31
N GLU A 56 69.02 -86.74 66.38
CA GLU A 56 69.82 -86.80 65.16
C GLU A 56 69.67 -85.51 64.33
N GLY A 57 70.80 -84.80 64.13
CA GLY A 57 70.91 -83.61 63.28
C GLY A 57 70.22 -82.32 63.78
N ASN A 58 69.35 -82.37 64.78
CA ASN A 58 68.51 -81.24 65.17
C ASN A 58 69.11 -80.43 66.35
N ARG A 59 68.99 -79.10 66.31
CA ARG A 59 69.61 -78.19 67.33
C ARG A 59 68.68 -77.76 68.46
N LYS A 60 67.35 -77.76 68.23
CA LYS A 60 66.34 -77.52 69.27
C LYS A 60 66.04 -78.83 69.99
N ARG A 61 65.90 -78.79 71.32
CA ARG A 61 65.73 -79.99 72.16
C ARG A 61 64.32 -80.00 72.74
N TYR A 62 63.37 -80.46 71.92
CA TYR A 62 61.94 -80.39 72.18
C TYR A 62 61.47 -81.18 73.42
N CYS A 63 62.12 -82.29 73.76
CA CYS A 63 61.83 -83.07 74.96
C CYS A 63 63.08 -83.45 75.76
N ASP A 64 62.90 -83.71 77.05
CA ASP A 64 63.90 -84.26 77.97
C ASP A 64 63.29 -85.40 78.81
N ILE A 65 64.09 -86.13 79.59
CA ILE A 65 63.64 -87.23 80.46
C ILE A 65 63.93 -86.94 81.94
N ILE A 66 62.91 -87.09 82.79
CA ILE A 66 63.08 -87.08 84.24
C ILE A 66 63.64 -88.45 84.67
N LEU A 67 64.95 -88.52 84.90
CA LEU A 67 65.67 -89.74 85.30
C LEU A 67 65.13 -90.41 86.57
N ASN A 68 64.42 -89.67 87.42
CA ASN A 68 63.87 -90.16 88.69
C ASN A 68 62.48 -90.84 88.54
N THR A 69 61.78 -90.63 87.42
CA THR A 69 60.42 -91.16 87.18
C THR A 69 60.28 -91.91 85.86
N GLY A 70 61.21 -91.72 84.92
CA GLY A 70 61.14 -92.29 83.57
C GLY A 70 60.25 -91.52 82.60
N GLU A 71 59.82 -90.32 82.98
CA GLU A 71 58.86 -89.51 82.23
C GLU A 71 59.55 -88.62 81.19
N LEU A 72 59.05 -88.66 79.95
CA LEU A 72 59.34 -87.67 78.92
C LEU A 72 58.60 -86.38 79.26
N ILE A 73 59.30 -85.25 79.22
CA ILE A 73 58.74 -83.92 79.43
C ILE A 73 59.05 -82.97 78.26
N VAL A 74 58.15 -82.02 78.02
CA VAL A 74 58.34 -80.93 77.06
C VAL A 74 59.44 -79.98 77.55
N ALA A 75 60.53 -79.86 76.80
CA ALA A 75 61.74 -79.16 77.22
C ALA A 75 61.89 -77.76 76.58
N GLU A 76 61.29 -77.54 75.41
CA GLU A 76 61.13 -76.25 74.72
C GLU A 76 59.69 -76.17 74.17
N ARG A 77 59.18 -74.96 73.81
CA ARG A 77 57.86 -74.81 73.18
C ARG A 77 57.84 -75.62 71.88
N ILE A 78 56.80 -76.45 71.70
CA ILE A 78 56.57 -77.22 70.48
C ILE A 78 55.44 -76.52 69.74
N ASP A 79 55.81 -75.95 68.60
CA ASP A 79 55.05 -75.11 67.68
C ASP A 79 55.07 -75.86 66.35
N ARG A 80 53.91 -76.37 65.92
CA ARG A 80 53.80 -77.31 64.79
C ARG A 80 53.95 -76.57 63.45
N GLU A 81 53.61 -75.29 63.41
CA GLU A 81 53.69 -74.41 62.26
C GLU A 81 55.15 -74.14 61.87
N GLU A 82 56.01 -73.85 62.84
CA GLU A 82 57.46 -73.65 62.62
C GLU A 82 58.14 -74.95 62.15
N ILE A 83 57.76 -76.11 62.72
CA ILE A 83 58.46 -77.39 62.50
C ILE A 83 57.97 -78.11 61.23
N CYS A 84 56.66 -78.12 61.02
CA CYS A 84 55.99 -78.93 60.00
C CYS A 84 55.24 -78.10 58.97
N GLY A 85 54.73 -76.92 59.36
CA GLY A 85 53.87 -76.08 58.53
C GLY A 85 52.66 -76.88 58.02
N LYS A 86 52.39 -76.78 56.71
CA LYS A 86 51.20 -77.39 56.08
C LYS A 86 51.38 -78.86 55.67
N LYS A 87 52.00 -79.67 56.52
CA LYS A 87 52.10 -81.14 56.36
C LYS A 87 51.00 -81.81 57.18
N ASP A 88 50.22 -82.69 56.57
CA ASP A 88 49.08 -83.39 57.19
C ASP A 88 49.45 -84.30 58.39
N SER A 89 50.74 -84.54 58.62
CA SER A 89 51.24 -85.22 59.81
C SER A 89 52.55 -84.58 60.27
N CYS A 90 52.64 -84.28 61.57
CA CYS A 90 53.83 -83.68 62.17
C CYS A 90 54.49 -84.68 63.12
N VAL A 91 55.60 -85.26 62.65
CA VAL A 91 56.22 -86.43 63.27
C VAL A 91 57.71 -86.16 63.50
N ILE A 92 58.11 -86.04 64.78
CA ILE A 92 59.51 -85.93 65.19
C ILE A 92 59.98 -87.31 65.64
N LYS A 93 61.14 -87.74 65.14
CA LYS A 93 61.80 -88.99 65.57
C LYS A 93 62.98 -88.65 66.47
N ASN A 94 63.02 -89.28 67.64
CA ASN A 94 64.07 -89.08 68.64
C ASN A 94 64.66 -90.43 69.07
N GLU A 95 65.89 -90.41 69.58
CA GLU A 95 66.59 -91.60 70.05
C GLU A 95 66.72 -91.57 71.58
N PHE A 96 66.35 -92.67 72.23
CA PHE A 96 66.55 -92.85 73.67
C PHE A 96 67.73 -93.80 73.91
N VAL A 97 68.80 -93.27 74.51
CA VAL A 97 70.10 -93.93 74.60
C VAL A 97 70.46 -94.22 76.05
N LEU A 98 70.89 -95.45 76.31
CA LEU A 98 71.32 -95.99 77.60
C LEU A 98 72.74 -96.54 77.46
N GLU A 99 73.62 -96.28 78.43
CA GLU A 99 74.98 -96.83 78.47
C GLU A 99 75.09 -98.04 79.42
N ASN A 100 76.14 -98.84 79.22
CA ASN A 100 76.55 -99.99 80.04
C ASN A 100 75.44 -101.04 80.37
N PRO A 101 75.06 -101.92 79.41
CA PRO A 101 75.50 -101.98 78.01
C PRO A 101 74.87 -100.85 77.16
N LEU A 102 75.34 -100.66 75.94
CA LEU A 102 74.75 -99.67 75.03
C LEU A 102 73.42 -100.21 74.48
N GLU A 103 72.32 -99.50 74.79
CA GLU A 103 70.97 -99.75 74.28
C GLU A 103 70.44 -98.46 73.66
N LEU A 104 69.73 -98.59 72.53
CA LEU A 104 69.15 -97.47 71.78
C LEU A 104 67.74 -97.86 71.37
N HIS A 105 66.77 -97.00 71.67
CA HIS A 105 65.37 -97.17 71.32
C HIS A 105 64.90 -95.93 70.56
N HIS A 106 64.40 -96.09 69.33
CA HIS A 106 63.73 -94.99 68.66
C HIS A 106 62.35 -94.79 69.29
N PHE A 107 61.95 -93.54 69.43
CA PHE A 107 60.59 -93.18 69.78
C PHE A 107 60.10 -92.03 68.91
N ILE A 108 58.78 -92.02 68.69
CA ILE A 108 58.10 -91.15 67.76
C ILE A 108 57.22 -90.20 68.56
N LEU A 109 57.39 -88.91 68.30
CA LEU A 109 56.55 -87.84 68.81
C LEU A 109 55.63 -87.37 67.69
N ASN A 110 54.35 -87.69 67.81
CA ASN A 110 53.29 -87.25 66.90
C ASN A 110 52.60 -86.03 67.51
N ILE A 111 52.76 -84.88 66.88
CA ILE A 111 52.25 -83.60 67.37
C ILE A 111 50.84 -83.39 66.82
N GLU A 112 49.86 -83.26 67.71
CA GLU A 112 48.47 -82.99 67.36
C GLU A 112 48.20 -81.47 67.30
N ASP A 113 47.55 -81.05 66.21
CA ASP A 113 47.26 -79.66 65.83
C ASP A 113 46.24 -79.00 66.79
N ILE A 114 46.56 -77.83 67.34
CA ILE A 114 45.65 -76.97 68.12
C ILE A 114 45.15 -75.81 67.23
N ASN A 115 43.92 -75.35 67.48
CA ASN A 115 43.33 -74.15 66.87
C ASN A 115 43.95 -72.86 67.48
N ASP A 116 45.27 -72.73 67.36
CA ASP A 116 46.17 -71.74 67.98
C ASP A 116 46.33 -70.49 67.10
N ASN A 117 46.18 -70.63 65.77
CA ASN A 117 46.17 -69.50 64.84
C ASN A 117 44.72 -69.08 64.53
N SER A 118 44.52 -68.31 63.47
CA SER A 118 43.22 -67.81 63.04
C SER A 118 43.26 -67.44 61.55
N PRO A 119 42.12 -67.43 60.85
CA PRO A 119 42.08 -66.99 59.46
C PRO A 119 42.53 -65.52 59.35
N GLU A 120 43.56 -65.23 58.55
CA GLU A 120 44.03 -63.88 58.25
C GLU A 120 43.91 -63.59 56.75
N PHE A 121 43.49 -62.37 56.39
CA PHE A 121 43.47 -61.92 55.00
C PHE A 121 44.76 -61.18 54.67
N LYS A 122 45.34 -61.46 53.49
CA LYS A 122 46.59 -60.86 52.99
C LYS A 122 46.54 -59.32 52.91
N GLU A 123 45.36 -58.75 52.78
CA GLU A 123 45.11 -57.31 52.61
C GLU A 123 44.04 -56.85 53.60
N SER A 124 44.21 -55.66 54.19
CA SER A 124 43.29 -55.12 55.20
C SER A 124 41.97 -54.59 54.62
N VAL A 125 41.95 -54.27 53.32
CA VAL A 125 40.76 -53.86 52.55
C VAL A 125 40.91 -54.42 51.14
N ILE A 126 39.93 -55.21 50.69
CA ILE A 126 39.80 -55.64 49.29
C ILE A 126 39.05 -54.54 48.54
N LYS A 127 39.59 -54.06 47.41
CA LYS A 127 38.94 -53.05 46.59
C LYS A 127 38.43 -53.63 45.28
N PHE A 128 37.21 -53.23 44.88
CA PHE A 128 36.69 -53.49 43.54
C PHE A 128 36.15 -52.20 42.92
N GLU A 129 36.52 -51.97 41.66
CA GLU A 129 35.90 -50.98 40.78
C GLU A 129 34.90 -51.74 39.90
N ILE A 130 33.60 -51.50 40.09
CA ILE A 130 32.52 -52.22 39.40
C ILE A 130 31.63 -51.21 38.70
N ARG A 131 31.52 -51.32 37.37
CA ARG A 131 30.60 -50.48 36.59
C ARG A 131 29.16 -50.85 36.87
N GLU A 132 28.25 -49.88 36.97
CA GLU A 132 26.84 -50.18 37.29
C GLU A 132 26.14 -51.00 36.21
N SER A 133 26.50 -50.77 34.95
CA SER A 133 26.12 -51.60 33.79
C SER A 133 26.69 -53.04 33.82
N ALA A 134 27.19 -53.53 34.96
CA ALA A 134 27.63 -54.90 35.15
C ALA A 134 26.41 -55.84 35.26
N GLY A 135 26.28 -56.74 34.29
CA GLY A 135 25.16 -57.68 34.28
C GLY A 135 25.05 -58.53 35.55
N LYS A 136 23.82 -58.70 36.03
CA LYS A 136 23.46 -59.61 37.12
C LYS A 136 24.05 -61.02 36.91
N GLY A 137 24.65 -61.57 37.96
CA GLY A 137 25.38 -62.83 37.94
C GLY A 137 26.89 -62.68 37.68
N SER A 138 27.40 -61.46 37.49
CA SER A 138 28.84 -61.19 37.33
C SER A 138 29.64 -61.62 38.59
N PRO A 139 30.69 -62.46 38.45
CA PRO A 139 31.49 -62.96 39.56
C PRO A 139 32.84 -62.23 39.71
N TYR A 140 33.11 -61.75 40.92
CA TYR A 140 34.35 -61.08 41.32
C TYR A 140 35.12 -61.99 42.30
N LEU A 141 36.39 -62.28 41.99
CA LEU A 141 37.18 -63.26 42.74
C LEU A 141 37.68 -62.68 44.06
N LEU A 142 37.48 -63.41 45.16
CA LEU A 142 38.07 -63.10 46.46
C LEU A 142 39.28 -64.02 46.72
N GLU A 143 40.37 -63.48 47.27
CA GLU A 143 41.50 -64.31 47.72
C GLU A 143 41.09 -65.25 48.87
N GLU A 144 41.81 -66.36 49.03
CA GLU A 144 41.61 -67.26 50.18
C GLU A 144 42.25 -66.65 51.44
N ALA A 145 41.53 -66.68 52.55
CA ALA A 145 42.10 -66.37 53.86
C ALA A 145 43.16 -67.42 54.21
N TYR A 146 44.30 -66.96 54.72
CA TYR A 146 45.36 -67.83 55.18
C TYR A 146 45.12 -68.16 56.65
N ASP A 147 44.86 -69.42 56.94
CA ASP A 147 45.10 -69.97 58.28
C ASP A 147 46.43 -70.69 58.30
N ALA A 148 47.09 -70.80 59.45
CA ALA A 148 48.31 -71.59 59.61
C ALA A 148 47.98 -73.07 59.87
N ASP A 149 46.96 -73.31 60.68
CA ASP A 149 46.49 -74.60 61.20
C ASP A 149 46.01 -75.54 60.08
N ILE A 150 45.90 -76.85 60.36
CA ILE A 150 45.57 -77.88 59.35
C ILE A 150 44.22 -78.58 59.60
N GLY A 151 43.79 -79.36 58.60
CA GLY A 151 42.59 -80.19 58.69
C GLY A 151 41.35 -79.39 59.07
N ARG A 152 40.76 -79.69 60.23
CA ARG A 152 39.53 -79.06 60.73
C ARG A 152 39.75 -77.63 61.26
N ASN A 153 40.94 -77.33 61.77
CA ASN A 153 41.30 -76.02 62.33
C ASN A 153 41.66 -75.02 61.22
N SER A 154 41.95 -75.48 60.00
CA SER A 154 42.02 -74.60 58.82
C SER A 154 40.64 -74.04 58.40
N VAL A 155 40.61 -72.89 57.72
CA VAL A 155 39.39 -72.17 57.26
C VAL A 155 38.30 -73.09 56.71
N GLN A 156 37.15 -73.16 57.38
CA GLN A 156 36.03 -74.01 56.98
C GLN A 156 34.89 -73.28 56.29
N SER A 157 34.72 -71.97 56.53
CA SER A 157 33.65 -71.20 55.91
C SER A 157 34.01 -69.74 55.71
N TYR A 158 33.32 -69.11 54.76
CA TYR A 158 33.31 -67.67 54.58
C TYR A 158 31.86 -67.21 54.68
N THR A 159 31.63 -66.09 55.36
CA THR A 159 30.33 -65.44 55.46
C THR A 159 30.46 -63.97 55.08
N LEU A 160 29.52 -63.47 54.29
CA LEU A 160 29.45 -62.07 53.88
C LEU A 160 28.37 -61.37 54.73
N GLN A 161 28.61 -60.11 55.07
CA GLN A 161 27.60 -59.23 55.66
C GLN A 161 26.33 -59.18 54.78
N ASN A 162 25.16 -59.30 55.42
CA ASN A 162 23.88 -59.21 54.73
C ASN A 162 23.72 -57.83 54.06
N ASN A 163 23.50 -57.84 52.75
CA ASN A 163 23.38 -56.67 51.88
C ASN A 163 22.47 -57.04 50.69
N GLU A 164 22.08 -56.04 49.88
CA GLU A 164 21.06 -56.25 48.84
C GLU A 164 21.67 -56.63 47.47
N HIS A 165 22.77 -55.97 47.08
CA HIS A 165 23.36 -56.12 45.74
C HIS A 165 24.22 -57.37 45.56
N PHE A 166 24.93 -57.87 46.58
CA PHE A 166 25.94 -58.93 46.44
C PHE A 166 25.69 -60.17 47.30
N ILE A 167 25.85 -61.35 46.69
CA ILE A 167 25.85 -62.65 47.37
C ILE A 167 27.24 -63.28 47.34
N LEU A 168 27.55 -64.13 48.31
CA LEU A 168 28.81 -64.87 48.39
C LEU A 168 28.65 -66.31 47.89
N ASN A 169 29.37 -66.66 46.84
CA ASN A 169 29.52 -68.03 46.37
C ASN A 169 30.86 -68.61 46.89
N VAL A 170 30.83 -69.70 47.65
CA VAL A 170 32.04 -70.31 48.24
C VAL A 170 32.41 -71.56 47.45
N LEU A 171 33.58 -71.52 46.80
CA LEU A 171 34.08 -72.59 45.94
C LEU A 171 35.20 -73.38 46.64
N THR A 172 35.25 -74.69 46.40
CA THR A 172 36.29 -75.57 46.94
C THR A 172 37.26 -75.98 45.83
N ARG A 173 38.57 -75.81 46.06
CA ARG A 173 39.65 -76.22 45.16
C ARG A 173 39.92 -77.72 45.28
N ALA A 174 40.60 -78.30 44.28
CA ALA A 174 40.93 -79.74 44.26
C ALA A 174 41.83 -80.21 45.42
N ASN A 175 42.46 -79.28 46.17
CA ASN A 175 43.23 -79.52 47.38
C ASN A 175 42.41 -79.30 48.69
N GLY A 176 41.09 -79.24 48.60
CA GLY A 176 40.19 -79.05 49.76
C GLY A 176 40.05 -77.62 50.28
N ARG A 177 40.92 -76.67 49.86
CA ARG A 177 40.83 -75.27 50.28
C ARG A 177 39.59 -74.58 49.72
N LYS A 178 39.03 -73.66 50.50
CA LYS A 178 37.85 -72.87 50.14
C LYS A 178 38.23 -71.43 49.85
N TYR A 179 37.60 -70.83 48.86
CA TYR A 179 37.76 -69.42 48.48
C TYR A 179 36.43 -68.82 48.05
N GLY A 180 36.31 -67.50 48.08
CA GLY A 180 35.08 -66.79 47.75
C GLY A 180 35.02 -66.30 46.30
N GLN A 181 33.80 -66.16 45.79
CA GLN A 181 33.45 -65.25 44.71
C GLN A 181 32.30 -64.37 45.20
N LEU A 182 32.48 -63.05 45.14
CA LEU A 182 31.41 -62.08 45.31
C LEU A 182 30.62 -62.04 44.00
N VAL A 183 29.31 -62.26 44.02
CA VAL A 183 28.47 -62.31 42.82
C VAL A 183 27.39 -61.25 42.89
N LEU A 184 27.26 -60.45 41.84
CA LEU A 184 26.22 -59.42 41.75
C LEU A 184 24.84 -60.06 41.56
N ASN A 185 23.90 -59.76 42.45
CA ASN A 185 22.55 -60.33 42.53
C ASN A 185 21.46 -59.30 42.21
N ILE A 186 21.66 -58.02 42.55
CA ILE A 186 20.84 -56.90 42.05
C ILE A 186 21.82 -56.00 41.32
N GLU A 187 21.40 -55.39 40.21
CA GLU A 187 22.20 -54.36 39.54
C GLU A 187 22.59 -53.23 40.52
N LEU A 188 23.64 -52.49 40.18
CA LEU A 188 24.05 -51.30 40.93
C LEU A 188 23.41 -50.08 40.27
N ASP A 189 23.30 -49.01 41.05
CA ASP A 189 22.78 -47.70 40.66
C ASP A 189 23.67 -46.69 41.42
N ARG A 190 24.46 -45.93 40.68
CA ARG A 190 25.51 -45.05 41.22
C ARG A 190 24.91 -43.72 41.69
N GLU A 191 23.89 -43.23 41.01
CA GLU A 191 23.04 -42.09 41.38
C GLU A 191 22.42 -42.31 42.77
N GLN A 192 21.97 -43.54 43.03
CA GLN A 192 21.48 -43.99 44.33
C GLN A 192 22.63 -44.25 45.32
N GLN A 193 23.70 -44.98 44.94
CA GLN A 193 24.79 -45.32 45.86
C GLN A 193 26.17 -45.53 45.18
N LYS A 194 27.01 -44.49 45.20
CA LYS A 194 28.39 -44.49 44.66
C LYS A 194 29.39 -45.46 45.30
N GLU A 195 29.20 -45.83 46.58
CA GLU A 195 30.12 -46.72 47.31
C GLU A 195 29.38 -47.77 48.15
N VAL A 196 29.77 -49.04 48.04
CA VAL A 196 29.23 -50.15 48.83
C VAL A 196 30.37 -50.79 49.63
N THR A 197 30.30 -50.71 50.97
CA THR A 197 31.28 -51.35 51.86
C THR A 197 30.65 -52.53 52.61
N LEU A 198 31.27 -53.70 52.51
CA LEU A 198 30.81 -54.99 53.06
C LEU A 198 31.88 -55.62 53.93
N ILE A 199 31.51 -56.34 54.98
CA ILE A 199 32.45 -57.16 55.76
C ILE A 199 32.39 -58.61 55.28
N LEU A 200 33.55 -59.15 54.89
CA LEU A 200 33.76 -60.58 54.66
C LEU A 200 34.42 -61.19 55.91
N THR A 201 33.88 -62.29 56.41
CA THR A 201 34.40 -63.04 57.55
C THR A 201 34.86 -64.42 57.09
N ALA A 202 36.08 -64.82 57.43
CA ALA A 202 36.54 -66.20 57.32
C ALA A 202 36.51 -66.85 58.71
N VAL A 203 36.03 -68.09 58.80
CA VAL A 203 35.88 -68.84 60.07
C VAL A 203 36.47 -70.24 59.91
N ASP A 204 37.25 -70.66 60.90
CA ASP A 204 37.77 -72.03 61.01
C ASP A 204 36.67 -73.07 61.36
N GLY A 205 37.07 -74.31 61.62
CA GLY A 205 36.20 -75.36 62.14
C GLY A 205 36.48 -75.77 63.59
N GLY A 206 37.35 -75.04 64.28
CA GLY A 206 37.90 -75.38 65.59
C GLY A 206 36.91 -75.30 66.76
N THR A 207 37.42 -75.56 67.96
CA THR A 207 36.64 -75.46 69.21
C THR A 207 37.51 -74.90 70.34
N PRO A 208 37.35 -73.62 70.74
CA PRO A 208 36.43 -72.62 70.19
C PRO A 208 36.79 -72.23 68.74
N PRO A 209 35.80 -71.89 67.90
CA PRO A 209 36.07 -71.40 66.56
C PRO A 209 36.59 -69.95 66.60
N ARG A 210 37.49 -69.62 65.68
CA ARG A 210 38.13 -68.31 65.52
C ARG A 210 37.91 -67.82 64.08
N SER A 211 38.12 -66.52 63.88
CA SER A 211 37.70 -65.85 62.65
C SER A 211 38.48 -64.58 62.36
N GLY A 212 38.80 -64.36 61.09
CA GLY A 212 39.29 -63.08 60.58
C GLY A 212 38.21 -62.34 59.80
N THR A 213 38.35 -61.02 59.73
CA THR A 213 37.48 -60.15 58.93
C THR A 213 38.29 -59.26 58.00
N VAL A 214 37.72 -58.94 56.84
CA VAL A 214 38.26 -57.95 55.90
C VAL A 214 37.10 -57.09 55.36
N ALA A 215 37.35 -55.80 55.16
CA ALA A 215 36.40 -54.94 54.47
C ALA A 215 36.58 -55.12 52.95
N ILE A 216 35.48 -55.43 52.26
CA ILE A 216 35.38 -55.26 50.80
C ILE A 216 34.81 -53.86 50.57
N HIS A 217 35.49 -53.04 49.80
CA HIS A 217 35.06 -51.70 49.41
C HIS A 217 34.88 -51.65 47.90
N VAL A 218 33.62 -51.52 47.46
CA VAL A 218 33.24 -51.41 46.07
C VAL A 218 32.97 -49.94 45.75
N THR A 219 33.74 -49.37 44.83
CA THR A 219 33.43 -48.08 44.19
C THR A 219 32.66 -48.36 42.91
N VAL A 220 31.46 -47.80 42.79
CA VAL A 220 30.63 -47.95 41.60
C VAL A 220 31.15 -47.01 40.51
N LEU A 221 31.45 -47.55 39.33
CA LEU A 221 31.91 -46.78 38.18
C LEU A 221 30.75 -46.39 37.26
N ASP A 222 30.78 -45.14 36.85
CA ASP A 222 29.85 -44.45 35.94
C ASP A 222 29.61 -45.21 34.63
N ALA A 223 28.35 -45.53 34.34
CA ALA A 223 27.84 -45.80 33.00
C ALA A 223 27.19 -44.55 32.40
N ASN A 224 26.73 -44.65 31.14
CA ASN A 224 26.03 -43.57 30.46
C ASN A 224 24.60 -44.05 30.15
N ASP A 225 23.77 -44.17 31.18
CA ASP A 225 22.41 -44.73 31.07
C ASP A 225 21.29 -43.78 31.53
N ASN A 226 21.62 -42.65 32.15
CA ASN A 226 20.73 -41.49 32.13
C ASN A 226 20.87 -40.71 30.81
N ALA A 227 19.91 -39.83 30.53
CA ALA A 227 19.92 -39.00 29.32
C ALA A 227 19.48 -37.58 29.70
N PRO A 228 19.95 -36.52 28.99
CA PRO A 228 19.79 -35.16 29.50
C PRO A 228 18.31 -34.76 29.59
N VAL A 229 17.82 -34.34 30.75
CA VAL A 229 16.40 -33.99 30.94
C VAL A 229 16.19 -32.48 30.93
N PHE A 230 15.46 -31.97 29.93
CA PHE A 230 15.07 -30.55 29.88
C PHE A 230 14.16 -30.15 31.06
N GLY A 231 14.43 -28.99 31.66
CA GLY A 231 13.60 -28.43 32.74
C GLY A 231 12.17 -28.04 32.32
N GLN A 232 11.90 -27.90 31.02
CA GLN A 232 10.56 -27.68 30.45
C GLN A 232 10.41 -28.44 29.13
N ALA A 233 9.24 -29.06 28.91
CA ALA A 233 8.93 -29.74 27.65
C ALA A 233 8.57 -28.79 26.50
N VAL A 234 8.09 -27.58 26.82
CA VAL A 234 7.89 -26.48 25.88
C VAL A 234 8.23 -25.17 26.57
N TYR A 235 9.17 -24.41 26.01
CA TYR A 235 9.46 -23.03 26.41
C TYR A 235 8.61 -22.09 25.57
N LYS A 236 8.07 -21.02 26.17
CA LYS A 236 7.33 -19.96 25.47
C LYS A 236 7.94 -18.60 25.75
N VAL A 237 8.12 -17.80 24.70
CA VAL A 237 8.73 -16.47 24.80
C VAL A 237 8.11 -15.51 23.79
N SER A 238 8.02 -14.24 24.16
CA SER A 238 7.57 -13.15 23.29
C SER A 238 8.76 -12.28 22.90
N LEU A 239 8.90 -11.95 21.61
CA LEU A 239 10.07 -11.24 21.09
C LEU A 239 9.62 -10.13 20.11
N PRO A 240 9.93 -8.85 20.36
CA PRO A 240 9.68 -7.77 19.41
C PRO A 240 10.46 -8.00 18.12
N GLU A 241 9.84 -7.77 16.97
CA GLU A 241 10.50 -8.01 15.67
C GLU A 241 11.73 -7.13 15.45
N ASN A 242 11.67 -5.87 15.90
CA ASN A 242 12.77 -4.91 15.83
C ASN A 242 13.88 -5.17 16.86
N SER A 243 13.90 -6.35 17.50
CA SER A 243 14.96 -6.76 18.41
C SER A 243 16.34 -6.73 17.71
N PRO A 244 17.37 -6.14 18.34
CA PRO A 244 18.69 -6.09 17.73
C PRO A 244 19.32 -7.48 17.65
N LEU A 245 20.26 -7.64 16.72
CA LEU A 245 21.08 -8.85 16.61
C LEU A 245 21.88 -9.09 17.91
N ASP A 246 22.23 -10.35 18.16
CA ASP A 246 22.81 -10.88 19.40
C ASP A 246 21.90 -10.80 20.64
N THR A 247 20.63 -10.39 20.50
CA THR A 247 19.63 -10.49 21.59
C THR A 247 19.45 -11.94 22.02
N VAL A 248 19.65 -12.23 23.31
CA VAL A 248 19.31 -13.53 23.92
C VAL A 248 17.79 -13.63 24.00
N VAL A 249 17.23 -14.59 23.27
CA VAL A 249 15.79 -14.85 23.20
C VAL A 249 15.35 -15.65 24.42
N VAL A 250 16.01 -16.79 24.67
CA VAL A 250 15.78 -17.63 25.85
C VAL A 250 17.02 -18.48 26.13
N THR A 251 17.28 -18.77 27.40
CA THR A 251 18.28 -19.78 27.80
C THR A 251 17.54 -21.08 28.13
N VAL A 252 17.86 -22.15 27.41
CA VAL A 252 17.30 -23.48 27.65
C VAL A 252 18.28 -24.31 28.46
N SER A 253 17.76 -25.19 29.30
CA SER A 253 18.60 -26.00 30.19
C SER A 253 18.05 -27.42 30.31
N ALA A 254 18.94 -28.39 30.16
CA ALA A 254 18.75 -29.78 30.51
C ALA A 254 19.81 -30.19 31.54
N THR A 255 19.45 -31.14 32.39
CA THR A 255 20.32 -31.71 33.41
C THR A 255 20.42 -33.21 33.20
N ASP A 256 21.64 -33.72 33.13
CA ASP A 256 21.92 -35.15 33.25
C ASP A 256 22.24 -35.50 34.73
N ALA A 257 22.27 -36.79 35.05
CA ALA A 257 22.58 -37.32 36.37
C ALA A 257 23.98 -37.99 36.46
N ASP A 258 24.50 -38.45 35.32
CA ASP A 258 25.79 -39.15 35.21
C ASP A 258 26.98 -38.21 35.52
N GLU A 259 28.21 -38.73 35.70
CA GLU A 259 29.37 -37.92 36.12
C GLU A 259 30.45 -37.70 35.05
N GLY A 260 31.07 -36.53 35.09
CA GLY A 260 32.10 -36.15 34.13
C GLY A 260 31.51 -35.94 32.74
N GLN A 261 32.06 -36.65 31.74
CA GLN A 261 31.67 -36.48 30.34
C GLN A 261 30.30 -37.08 30.00
N ASN A 262 29.84 -38.09 30.74
CA ASN A 262 28.50 -38.63 30.57
C ASN A 262 27.47 -37.55 30.94
N GLY A 263 27.73 -36.83 32.04
CA GLY A 263 26.91 -35.70 32.49
C GLY A 263 27.13 -34.37 31.75
N GLU A 264 28.01 -34.30 30.74
CA GLU A 264 28.31 -33.04 30.03
C GLU A 264 27.34 -32.82 28.87
N VAL A 265 26.34 -31.97 29.10
CA VAL A 265 25.25 -31.70 28.16
C VAL A 265 25.62 -30.62 27.14
N THR A 266 25.46 -30.95 25.86
CA THR A 266 25.57 -30.03 24.72
C THR A 266 24.20 -29.75 24.08
N TYR A 267 24.03 -28.55 23.52
CA TYR A 267 22.76 -28.08 22.94
C TYR A 267 22.85 -27.83 21.44
N ALA A 268 21.86 -28.33 20.70
CA ALA A 268 21.73 -28.11 19.26
C ALA A 268 20.27 -27.86 18.86
N PHE A 269 20.06 -27.26 17.69
CA PHE A 269 18.74 -27.30 17.05
C PHE A 269 18.50 -28.67 16.41
N GLY A 270 17.25 -29.12 16.43
CA GLY A 270 16.79 -30.25 15.64
C GLY A 270 16.66 -29.90 14.14
N HIS A 271 15.75 -30.59 13.45
CA HIS A 271 15.53 -30.31 12.02
C HIS A 271 14.79 -28.98 11.81
N LEU A 272 15.53 -27.93 11.46
CA LEU A 272 15.00 -26.61 11.13
C LEU A 272 15.04 -26.33 9.61
N PRO A 273 14.09 -25.55 9.07
CA PRO A 273 14.20 -24.99 7.72
C PRO A 273 15.43 -24.08 7.58
N GLN A 274 16.09 -24.10 6.43
CA GLN A 274 17.32 -23.34 6.17
C GLN A 274 17.19 -21.82 6.39
N LYS A 275 15.98 -21.25 6.25
CA LYS A 275 15.70 -19.86 6.62
C LYS A 275 15.85 -19.63 8.12
N VAL A 276 15.20 -20.45 8.94
CA VAL A 276 15.15 -20.30 10.41
C VAL A 276 16.54 -20.51 11.02
N GLN A 277 17.35 -21.39 10.42
CA GLN A 277 18.78 -21.58 10.77
C GLN A 277 19.67 -20.34 10.52
N GLN A 278 19.18 -19.32 9.80
CA GLN A 278 19.87 -18.03 9.61
C GLN A 278 19.33 -16.93 10.54
N LEU A 279 18.17 -17.17 11.17
CA LEU A 279 17.53 -16.23 12.11
C LEU A 279 17.98 -16.46 13.54
N PHE A 280 18.20 -17.72 13.94
CA PHE A 280 18.53 -18.09 15.32
C PHE A 280 19.82 -18.92 15.41
N PHE A 281 20.62 -18.61 16.42
CA PHE A 281 21.79 -19.37 16.87
C PHE A 281 21.50 -19.96 18.26
N ILE A 282 22.10 -21.11 18.59
CA ILE A 282 22.10 -21.66 19.95
C ILE A 282 23.55 -21.91 20.38
N ASP A 283 23.91 -21.44 21.56
CA ASP A 283 25.21 -21.73 22.15
C ASP A 283 25.28 -23.19 22.61
N LEU A 284 26.31 -23.90 22.13
CA LEU A 284 26.51 -25.33 22.35
C LEU A 284 26.62 -25.70 23.84
N VAL A 285 27.08 -24.78 24.69
CA VAL A 285 27.42 -25.04 26.10
C VAL A 285 26.49 -24.31 27.06
N SER A 286 26.15 -23.04 26.78
CA SER A 286 25.29 -22.26 27.69
C SER A 286 23.79 -22.46 27.46
N GLY A 287 23.39 -23.04 26.32
CA GLY A 287 21.98 -23.17 25.94
C GLY A 287 21.29 -21.82 25.64
N GLU A 288 22.04 -20.73 25.49
CA GLU A 288 21.51 -19.43 25.09
C GLU A 288 21.14 -19.43 23.60
N ILE A 289 19.84 -19.27 23.32
CA ILE A 289 19.33 -19.00 21.97
C ILE A 289 19.42 -17.50 21.70
N LYS A 290 20.06 -17.11 20.60
CA LYS A 290 20.32 -15.71 20.20
C LYS A 290 19.78 -15.41 18.81
N LEU A 291 19.27 -14.19 18.64
CA LEU A 291 18.80 -13.67 17.37
C LEU A 291 20.00 -13.24 16.49
N THR A 292 20.16 -13.85 15.32
CA THR A 292 21.27 -13.60 14.37
C THR A 292 20.83 -13.07 13.00
N GLY A 293 19.55 -13.20 12.68
CA GLY A 293 18.92 -12.54 11.53
C GLY A 293 17.81 -11.58 11.97
N LEU A 294 17.32 -10.75 11.05
CA LEU A 294 16.16 -9.91 11.28
C LEU A 294 14.87 -10.73 11.15
N ILE A 295 13.93 -10.53 12.06
CA ILE A 295 12.57 -11.07 12.04
C ILE A 295 11.57 -9.94 11.70
N ASP A 296 10.38 -10.33 11.25
CA ASP A 296 9.39 -9.49 10.58
C ASP A 296 8.02 -10.17 10.83
N HIS A 297 7.12 -9.49 11.53
CA HIS A 297 5.83 -10.03 12.00
C HIS A 297 4.86 -10.26 10.84
N GLU A 298 4.88 -9.36 9.86
CA GLU A 298 4.07 -9.38 8.64
C GLU A 298 4.45 -10.54 7.70
N ILE A 299 5.66 -11.08 7.83
CA ILE A 299 6.13 -12.29 7.15
C ILE A 299 5.85 -13.56 7.96
N GLU A 300 6.30 -13.65 9.20
CA GLU A 300 6.22 -14.90 10.01
C GLU A 300 6.19 -14.60 11.52
N SER A 301 4.97 -14.43 12.06
CA SER A 301 4.73 -14.00 13.44
C SER A 301 4.92 -15.07 14.52
N THR A 302 5.20 -16.33 14.17
CA THR A 302 5.49 -17.42 15.13
C THR A 302 6.58 -18.35 14.63
N PHE A 303 7.54 -18.71 15.50
CA PHE A 303 8.57 -19.71 15.21
C PHE A 303 8.51 -20.88 16.19
N GLU A 304 8.57 -22.10 15.65
CA GLU A 304 8.73 -23.34 16.41
C GLU A 304 10.17 -23.86 16.24
N LEU A 305 10.97 -23.80 17.30
CA LEU A 305 12.35 -24.27 17.32
C LEU A 305 12.43 -25.59 18.10
N PRO A 306 12.46 -26.77 17.44
CA PRO A 306 12.82 -28.01 18.10
C PRO A 306 14.29 -27.94 18.54
N ILE A 307 14.54 -28.19 19.82
CA ILE A 307 15.87 -28.21 20.43
C ILE A 307 16.20 -29.62 20.91
N GLN A 308 17.49 -29.96 20.81
CA GLN A 308 18.07 -31.22 21.24
C GLN A 308 19.11 -30.93 22.32
N ALA A 309 19.01 -31.64 23.44
CA ALA A 309 20.09 -31.77 24.42
C ALA A 309 20.72 -33.14 24.25
N LYS A 310 22.05 -33.22 24.22
CA LYS A 310 22.80 -34.47 24.05
C LYS A 310 24.03 -34.49 24.97
N ASP A 311 24.27 -35.62 25.62
CA ASP A 311 25.52 -35.94 26.32
C ASP A 311 26.75 -35.95 25.37
N ASP A 312 27.92 -36.38 25.84
CA ASP A 312 29.08 -36.67 24.97
C ASP A 312 28.89 -38.01 24.21
N GLN A 313 28.39 -39.08 24.85
CA GLN A 313 28.47 -40.45 24.30
C GLN A 313 27.37 -40.91 23.33
N GLY A 314 26.13 -40.42 23.42
CA GLY A 314 25.09 -40.68 22.41
C GLY A 314 23.63 -40.36 22.77
N LEU A 315 23.27 -40.29 24.06
CA LEU A 315 21.88 -40.15 24.49
C LEU A 315 21.41 -38.69 24.38
N ALA A 316 20.15 -38.54 23.99
CA ALA A 316 19.57 -37.24 23.68
C ALA A 316 18.10 -37.15 24.06
N SER A 317 17.68 -35.96 24.48
CA SER A 317 16.28 -35.59 24.61
C SER A 317 15.94 -34.38 23.74
N TYR A 318 14.64 -34.09 23.66
CA TYR A 318 14.10 -33.03 22.83
C TYR A 318 13.12 -32.17 23.63
N SER A 319 13.11 -30.88 23.34
CA SER A 319 12.13 -29.91 23.81
C SER A 319 11.81 -28.95 22.66
N ILE A 320 10.86 -28.04 22.84
CA ILE A 320 10.41 -27.10 21.82
C ILE A 320 10.42 -25.69 22.39
N VAL A 321 10.97 -24.73 21.66
CA VAL A 321 10.80 -23.30 21.95
C VAL A 321 9.78 -22.72 20.98
N LEU A 322 8.71 -22.14 21.51
CA LEU A 322 7.75 -21.36 20.75
C LEU A 322 8.04 -19.87 20.98
N ILE A 323 8.38 -19.18 19.90
CA ILE A 323 8.62 -17.74 19.88
C ILE A 323 7.40 -17.09 19.23
N ASP A 324 6.65 -16.33 20.03
CA ASP A 324 5.57 -15.47 19.56
C ASP A 324 6.18 -14.09 19.23
N VAL A 325 6.24 -13.69 17.97
CA VAL A 325 6.81 -12.39 17.56
C VAL A 325 5.77 -11.30 17.84
N THR A 326 6.15 -10.26 18.58
CA THR A 326 5.24 -9.15 18.89
C THR A 326 5.43 -7.99 17.90
N ASP A 327 4.36 -7.71 17.16
CA ASP A 327 4.12 -6.53 16.32
C ASP A 327 4.62 -5.22 16.97
N VAL A 328 5.41 -4.46 16.21
CA VAL A 328 5.83 -3.09 16.52
C VAL A 328 5.51 -2.16 15.35
N ASN A 329 4.82 -1.05 15.62
CA ASN A 329 4.36 -0.08 14.62
C ASN A 329 5.51 0.46 13.72
N ASP A 330 5.68 -0.14 12.55
CA ASP A 330 6.85 -0.06 11.67
C ASP A 330 6.44 0.32 10.24
N ASN A 331 5.30 -0.20 9.76
CA ASN A 331 4.70 0.25 8.51
C ASN A 331 3.86 1.52 8.75
N ALA A 332 3.75 2.34 7.70
CA ALA A 332 2.93 3.54 7.71
C ALA A 332 1.73 3.37 6.76
N PRO A 333 0.53 3.87 7.12
CA PRO A 333 -0.70 3.53 6.44
C PRO A 333 -0.73 3.99 4.98
N ILE A 334 -0.92 3.05 4.04
CA ILE A 334 -0.85 3.32 2.60
C ILE A 334 -2.23 3.67 2.02
N THR A 335 -2.38 4.89 1.53
CA THR A 335 -3.62 5.38 0.90
C THR A 335 -3.66 5.05 -0.60
N ILE A 336 -4.55 4.13 -0.99
CA ILE A 336 -4.72 3.65 -2.38
C ILE A 336 -6.04 4.15 -2.98
N LEU A 337 -5.95 4.97 -4.02
CA LEU A 337 -7.10 5.36 -4.84
C LEU A 337 -7.53 4.17 -5.73
N LYS A 338 -8.78 3.72 -5.60
CA LYS A 338 -9.33 2.57 -6.35
C LYS A 338 -10.19 3.01 -7.54
N SER A 339 -10.93 4.10 -7.39
CA SER A 339 -11.67 4.76 -8.48
C SER A 339 -11.71 6.27 -8.26
N LEU A 340 -11.81 7.02 -9.36
CA LEU A 340 -12.03 8.46 -9.35
C LEU A 340 -12.87 8.82 -10.58
N THR A 341 -14.01 9.48 -10.36
CA THR A 341 -14.78 10.13 -11.41
C THR A 341 -14.17 11.50 -11.63
N SER A 342 -13.50 11.71 -12.75
CA SER A 342 -13.00 13.03 -13.14
C SER A 342 -13.02 13.16 -14.67
N PRO A 343 -13.55 14.27 -15.23
CA PRO A 343 -14.10 15.43 -14.52
C PRO A 343 -15.47 15.16 -13.87
N VAL A 344 -15.84 15.96 -12.87
CA VAL A 344 -17.13 15.90 -12.15
C VAL A 344 -18.00 17.09 -12.56
N PRO A 345 -19.22 16.91 -13.12
CA PRO A 345 -20.12 18.02 -13.44
C PRO A 345 -20.39 18.91 -12.23
N GLU A 346 -20.41 20.23 -12.41
CA GLU A 346 -20.59 21.14 -11.27
C GLU A 346 -21.98 21.09 -10.64
N ASN A 347 -23.01 20.86 -11.47
CA ASN A 347 -24.39 20.63 -11.06
C ASN A 347 -24.63 19.29 -10.31
N VAL A 348 -23.56 18.64 -9.84
CA VAL A 348 -23.62 17.43 -9.03
C VAL A 348 -24.23 17.72 -7.66
N LEU A 349 -25.20 16.91 -7.24
CA LEU A 349 -25.84 17.08 -5.95
C LEU A 349 -24.86 16.80 -4.79
N PRO A 350 -24.91 17.56 -3.68
CA PRO A 350 -24.16 17.27 -2.46
C PRO A 350 -24.42 15.86 -1.93
N GLY A 351 -23.36 15.14 -1.57
CA GLY A 351 -23.40 13.75 -1.12
C GLY A 351 -23.17 12.71 -2.22
N THR A 352 -22.94 13.12 -3.47
CA THR A 352 -22.58 12.22 -4.57
C THR A 352 -21.15 11.69 -4.42
N GLU A 353 -20.95 10.40 -4.67
CA GLU A 353 -19.62 9.77 -4.67
C GLU A 353 -18.83 10.14 -5.93
N VAL A 354 -17.62 10.68 -5.73
CA VAL A 354 -16.68 11.07 -6.79
C VAL A 354 -15.43 10.19 -6.82
N GLY A 355 -15.23 9.30 -5.85
CA GLY A 355 -14.15 8.31 -5.89
C GLY A 355 -14.13 7.39 -4.67
N ILE A 356 -13.49 6.23 -4.82
CA ILE A 356 -13.31 5.24 -3.76
C ILE A 356 -11.82 5.16 -3.40
N ILE A 357 -11.52 5.38 -2.13
CA ILE A 357 -10.20 5.20 -1.52
C ILE A 357 -10.24 3.94 -0.65
N ASN A 358 -9.11 3.24 -0.57
CA ASN A 358 -8.88 2.11 0.33
C ASN A 358 -7.55 2.33 1.02
N VAL A 359 -7.55 2.36 2.35
CA VAL A 359 -6.34 2.60 3.14
C VAL A 359 -5.96 1.33 3.86
N GLN A 360 -4.70 0.93 3.70
CA GLN A 360 -4.19 -0.33 4.22
C GLN A 360 -2.93 -0.06 5.01
N ASP A 361 -2.94 -0.48 6.26
CA ASP A 361 -1.68 -0.80 6.93
C ASP A 361 -1.29 -2.25 6.68
N ARG A 362 -0.10 -2.61 7.18
CA ARG A 362 0.38 -3.99 7.22
C ARG A 362 0.40 -4.55 8.63
N ASP A 363 0.79 -3.72 9.60
CA ASP A 363 0.83 -4.00 11.02
C ASP A 363 -0.54 -4.50 11.54
N SER A 364 -0.54 -5.11 12.72
CA SER A 364 -1.69 -5.82 13.28
C SER A 364 -2.37 -5.06 14.43
N GLU A 365 -3.44 -5.64 14.96
CA GLU A 365 -4.25 -5.16 16.10
C GLU A 365 -4.53 -3.64 16.12
N ASN A 366 -3.76 -2.87 16.89
CA ASN A 366 -3.91 -1.43 17.10
C ASN A 366 -2.97 -0.60 16.21
N ASN A 367 -1.84 -1.18 15.81
CA ASN A 367 -0.89 -0.56 14.89
C ASN A 367 -1.52 -0.54 13.48
N GLY A 368 -2.17 -1.64 13.06
CA GLY A 368 -2.96 -1.72 11.82
C GLY A 368 -4.28 -0.94 11.77
N GLN A 369 -4.66 -0.20 12.81
CA GLN A 369 -5.93 0.55 12.85
C GLN A 369 -5.76 1.99 12.36
N VAL A 370 -6.34 2.30 11.20
CA VAL A 370 -6.06 3.55 10.47
C VAL A 370 -7.24 4.54 10.48
N ARG A 371 -6.98 5.74 11.00
CA ARG A 371 -7.87 6.91 10.88
C ARG A 371 -7.51 7.72 9.65
N CYS A 372 -8.51 8.01 8.82
CA CYS A 372 -8.35 8.84 7.63
C CYS A 372 -8.99 10.21 7.82
N SER A 373 -8.31 11.24 7.35
CA SER A 373 -8.74 12.63 7.39
C SER A 373 -8.54 13.31 6.04
N ILE A 374 -9.29 14.38 5.79
CA ILE A 374 -9.23 15.18 4.57
C ILE A 374 -8.86 16.62 4.94
N GLN A 375 -8.16 17.30 4.05
CA GLN A 375 -7.82 18.71 4.19
C GLN A 375 -9.05 19.59 4.49
N GLN A 376 -8.90 20.55 5.39
CA GLN A 376 -9.96 21.52 5.70
C GLN A 376 -10.18 22.50 4.54
N ASN A 377 -11.39 23.06 4.44
CA ASN A 377 -11.81 24.04 3.42
C ASN A 377 -11.84 23.50 1.96
N VAL A 378 -12.18 22.22 1.76
CA VAL A 378 -12.58 21.67 0.45
C VAL A 378 -14.03 21.20 0.49
N PRO A 379 -14.81 21.27 -0.61
CA PRO A 379 -16.23 20.88 -0.63
C PRO A 379 -16.44 19.35 -0.68
N PHE A 380 -15.57 18.57 -0.04
CA PHE A 380 -15.59 17.10 -0.04
C PHE A 380 -15.42 16.55 1.38
N LYS A 381 -15.94 15.35 1.62
CA LYS A 381 -15.69 14.56 2.84
C LYS A 381 -15.38 13.11 2.50
N LEU A 382 -14.67 12.44 3.41
CA LEU A 382 -14.54 11.00 3.42
C LEU A 382 -15.68 10.41 4.26
N VAL A 383 -16.43 9.47 3.69
CA VAL A 383 -17.41 8.66 4.40
C VAL A 383 -16.84 7.24 4.55
N PRO A 384 -16.66 6.72 5.78
CA PRO A 384 -16.17 5.36 5.97
C PRO A 384 -17.20 4.34 5.47
N SER A 385 -16.71 3.30 4.81
CA SER A 385 -17.47 2.19 4.24
C SER A 385 -17.01 0.89 4.90
N ILE A 386 -17.04 -0.24 4.17
CA ILE A 386 -16.56 -1.53 4.66
C ILE A 386 -15.02 -1.60 4.70
N LYS A 387 -14.42 -2.27 5.71
CA LYS A 387 -13.01 -2.71 5.75
C LYS A 387 -11.98 -1.69 5.23
N ASN A 388 -11.93 -0.51 5.85
CA ASN A 388 -10.99 0.59 5.52
C ASN A 388 -11.13 1.17 4.09
N TYR A 389 -12.25 0.89 3.40
CA TYR A 389 -12.67 1.68 2.24
C TYR A 389 -13.36 2.96 2.69
N TYR A 390 -13.12 4.04 1.96
CA TYR A 390 -13.70 5.36 2.19
C TYR A 390 -14.23 5.92 0.86
N SER A 391 -15.50 6.33 0.86
CA SER A 391 -16.12 7.04 -0.26
C SER A 391 -15.79 8.52 -0.14
N LEU A 392 -15.14 9.09 -1.16
CA LEU A 392 -14.98 10.53 -1.31
C LEU A 392 -16.28 11.08 -1.92
N VAL A 393 -17.00 11.92 -1.16
CA VAL A 393 -18.29 12.47 -1.58
C VAL A 393 -18.30 14.00 -1.49
N THR A 394 -19.10 14.64 -2.34
CA THR A 394 -19.34 16.10 -2.30
C THR A 394 -20.07 16.50 -1.00
N THR A 395 -19.90 17.76 -0.58
CA THR A 395 -20.56 18.34 0.61
C THR A 395 -21.23 19.68 0.39
N GLY A 396 -20.70 20.47 -0.56
CA GLY A 396 -21.38 21.63 -1.12
C GLY A 396 -21.67 21.41 -2.61
N GLU A 397 -22.33 22.39 -3.20
CA GLU A 397 -22.40 22.56 -4.66
C GLU A 397 -20.99 22.88 -5.19
N LEU A 398 -20.73 22.53 -6.45
CA LEU A 398 -19.50 22.89 -7.16
C LEU A 398 -19.80 24.01 -8.17
N ASP A 399 -18.77 24.78 -8.50
CA ASP A 399 -18.84 26.00 -9.33
C ASP A 399 -17.47 26.10 -10.03
N ARG A 400 -17.45 25.95 -11.36
CA ARG A 400 -16.24 25.87 -12.18
C ARG A 400 -15.70 27.26 -12.53
N GLU A 401 -16.58 28.25 -12.64
CA GLU A 401 -16.27 29.67 -12.86
C GLU A 401 -15.50 30.24 -11.66
N LEU A 402 -15.84 29.79 -10.45
CA LEU A 402 -15.11 30.06 -9.21
C LEU A 402 -13.85 29.19 -9.07
N LEU A 403 -13.95 27.86 -9.28
CA LEU A 403 -12.85 26.94 -9.00
C LEU A 403 -12.90 25.62 -9.79
N SER A 404 -12.23 25.59 -10.95
CA SER A 404 -12.22 24.46 -11.90
C SER A 404 -11.44 23.21 -11.45
N ASP A 405 -10.48 23.33 -10.53
CA ASP A 405 -9.51 22.26 -10.23
C ASP A 405 -9.21 22.15 -8.72
N TYR A 406 -9.56 21.01 -8.13
CA TYR A 406 -9.32 20.71 -6.72
C TYR A 406 -8.14 19.74 -6.53
N ASN A 407 -7.14 20.16 -5.75
CA ASN A 407 -6.06 19.29 -5.27
C ASN A 407 -6.35 18.88 -3.82
N ILE A 408 -6.95 17.72 -3.65
CA ILE A 408 -7.47 17.21 -2.38
C ILE A 408 -6.38 16.41 -1.66
N THR A 409 -5.89 16.90 -0.53
CA THR A 409 -4.98 16.14 0.34
C THR A 409 -5.76 15.26 1.32
N ILE A 410 -5.53 13.95 1.27
CA ILE A 410 -5.95 12.97 2.27
C ILE A 410 -4.76 12.64 3.17
N THR A 411 -4.97 12.57 4.47
CA THR A 411 -3.95 12.11 5.44
C THR A 411 -4.49 10.89 6.19
N ALA A 412 -3.75 9.79 6.10
CA ALA A 412 -3.96 8.58 6.90
C ALA A 412 -3.01 8.58 8.09
N THR A 413 -3.45 8.08 9.24
CA THR A 413 -2.66 7.97 10.48
C THR A 413 -3.14 6.73 11.22
N ASP A 414 -2.21 5.92 11.71
CA ASP A 414 -2.54 4.75 12.53
C ASP A 414 -2.98 5.16 13.96
N GLU A 415 -3.27 4.17 14.82
CA GLU A 415 -3.46 4.37 16.26
C GLU A 415 -2.23 3.90 17.09
N GLY A 416 -1.08 3.77 16.43
CA GLY A 416 0.20 3.33 16.97
C GLY A 416 0.81 4.23 18.03
N SER A 417 1.98 3.83 18.55
CA SER A 417 2.68 4.56 19.61
C SER A 417 4.21 4.39 19.53
N PRO A 418 4.94 5.30 18.85
CA PRO A 418 4.46 6.52 18.21
C PRO A 418 3.63 6.24 16.95
N PRO A 419 2.61 7.06 16.64
CA PRO A 419 1.81 6.86 15.44
C PRO A 419 2.52 7.34 14.17
N LEU A 420 2.39 6.59 13.09
CA LEU A 420 2.88 6.91 11.75
C LEU A 420 1.74 7.43 10.86
N SER A 421 2.11 8.11 9.77
CA SER A 421 1.14 8.75 8.89
C SER A 421 1.64 8.90 7.46
N SER A 422 0.71 8.92 6.50
CA SER A 422 1.01 9.20 5.10
C SER A 422 0.01 10.19 4.50
N THR A 423 0.42 10.88 3.43
CA THR A 423 -0.40 11.85 2.71
C THR A 423 -0.55 11.45 1.24
N LYS A 424 -1.76 11.61 0.71
CA LYS A 424 -2.08 11.34 -0.69
C LYS A 424 -2.85 12.50 -1.31
N ASN A 425 -2.29 13.06 -2.37
CA ASN A 425 -2.94 14.12 -3.15
C ASN A 425 -3.77 13.49 -4.26
N ILE A 426 -5.00 13.99 -4.44
CA ILE A 426 -5.93 13.61 -5.51
C ILE A 426 -6.26 14.88 -6.31
N HIS A 427 -5.96 14.86 -7.61
CA HIS A 427 -6.35 15.93 -8.52
C HIS A 427 -7.74 15.62 -9.08
N LEU A 428 -8.71 16.51 -8.86
CA LEU A 428 -10.08 16.39 -9.32
C LEU A 428 -10.44 17.63 -10.15
N THR A 429 -10.83 17.45 -11.40
CA THR A 429 -11.24 18.53 -12.30
C THR A 429 -12.77 18.64 -12.35
N VAL A 430 -13.32 19.84 -12.38
CA VAL A 430 -14.75 20.10 -12.56
C VAL A 430 -15.11 20.08 -14.05
N ALA A 431 -16.27 19.51 -14.41
CA ALA A 431 -16.83 19.55 -15.75
C ALA A 431 -17.88 20.65 -15.86
N ASP A 432 -17.70 21.43 -16.92
CA ASP A 432 -18.55 22.55 -17.34
C ASP A 432 -19.98 22.12 -17.69
N VAL A 433 -20.95 22.89 -17.19
CA VAL A 433 -22.39 22.77 -17.43
C VAL A 433 -22.91 24.13 -17.88
N ASN A 434 -23.76 24.15 -18.91
CA ASN A 434 -24.28 25.39 -19.48
C ASN A 434 -25.37 26.02 -18.58
N ASP A 435 -24.98 26.74 -17.53
CA ASP A 435 -25.88 27.34 -16.55
C ASP A 435 -25.88 28.88 -16.52
N ASN A 436 -24.87 29.54 -17.08
CA ASN A 436 -24.86 30.99 -17.28
C ASN A 436 -25.36 31.37 -18.68
N PRO A 437 -26.24 32.39 -18.82
CA PRO A 437 -26.60 32.94 -20.12
C PRO A 437 -25.59 34.03 -20.56
N PRO A 438 -25.38 34.25 -21.87
CA PRO A 438 -24.52 35.33 -22.36
C PRO A 438 -24.99 36.70 -21.87
N VAL A 439 -24.12 37.51 -21.25
CA VAL A 439 -24.49 38.83 -20.68
C VAL A 439 -23.95 39.98 -21.52
N PHE A 440 -24.82 40.88 -22.00
CA PHE A 440 -24.41 42.09 -22.73
C PHE A 440 -23.70 43.12 -21.84
N GLN A 441 -22.67 43.77 -22.38
CA GLN A 441 -21.88 44.80 -21.67
C GLN A 441 -22.67 46.08 -21.36
N GLU A 442 -23.65 46.45 -22.21
CA GLU A 442 -24.57 47.57 -21.99
C GLU A 442 -26.03 47.08 -21.96
N GLN A 443 -26.86 47.74 -21.13
CA GLN A 443 -28.30 47.46 -21.03
C GLN A 443 -29.10 47.96 -22.26
N SER A 444 -28.59 48.94 -23.00
CA SER A 444 -29.19 49.40 -24.25
C SER A 444 -28.18 50.23 -25.07
N TYR A 445 -27.91 49.81 -26.30
CA TYR A 445 -26.99 50.50 -27.20
C TYR A 445 -27.73 51.61 -27.98
N ARG A 446 -27.01 52.68 -28.34
CA ARG A 446 -27.51 53.78 -29.17
C ARG A 446 -26.55 54.07 -30.32
N ALA A 447 -27.06 54.02 -31.54
CA ALA A 447 -26.30 54.26 -32.76
C ALA A 447 -26.89 55.42 -33.57
N HIS A 448 -26.03 56.16 -34.24
CA HIS A 448 -26.41 57.24 -35.16
C HIS A 448 -25.89 56.90 -36.56
N VAL A 449 -26.72 57.08 -37.58
CA VAL A 449 -26.42 56.70 -38.97
C VAL A 449 -26.85 57.86 -39.85
N GLN A 450 -25.95 58.35 -40.71
CA GLN A 450 -26.35 59.29 -41.77
C GLN A 450 -27.38 58.62 -42.67
N GLU A 451 -28.37 59.36 -43.16
CA GLU A 451 -29.18 58.86 -44.25
C GLU A 451 -28.37 58.73 -45.56
N ASN A 452 -29.01 58.25 -46.63
CA ASN A 452 -28.35 57.97 -47.91
C ASN A 452 -27.11 57.05 -47.79
N ASN A 453 -26.98 56.35 -46.66
CA ASN A 453 -25.84 55.51 -46.34
C ASN A 453 -25.71 54.33 -47.30
N LYS A 454 -24.47 53.97 -47.60
CA LYS A 454 -24.18 52.85 -48.50
C LYS A 454 -24.64 51.53 -47.85
N PRO A 455 -25.41 50.68 -48.56
CA PRO A 455 -25.69 49.31 -48.12
C PRO A 455 -24.38 48.56 -47.77
N GLY A 456 -24.39 47.84 -46.65
CA GLY A 456 -23.21 47.20 -46.05
C GLY A 456 -22.45 48.06 -45.04
N SER A 457 -22.79 49.35 -44.86
CA SER A 457 -22.18 50.21 -43.84
C SER A 457 -22.40 49.69 -42.41
N SER A 458 -21.36 49.69 -41.58
CA SER A 458 -21.42 49.33 -40.17
C SER A 458 -22.05 50.46 -39.35
N ILE A 459 -23.05 50.13 -38.52
CA ILE A 459 -23.82 51.07 -37.70
C ILE A 459 -23.26 51.15 -36.28
N CYS A 460 -23.06 49.98 -35.65
CA CYS A 460 -22.48 49.83 -34.32
C CYS A 460 -22.03 48.37 -34.13
N SER A 461 -21.40 48.08 -33.00
CA SER A 461 -21.14 46.73 -32.53
C SER A 461 -21.77 46.56 -31.17
N VAL A 462 -22.35 45.39 -30.90
CA VAL A 462 -22.75 44.97 -29.55
C VAL A 462 -21.78 43.89 -29.07
N SER A 463 -21.54 43.84 -27.76
CA SER A 463 -20.75 42.77 -27.15
C SER A 463 -21.50 42.17 -25.96
N ALA A 464 -21.45 40.85 -25.87
CA ALA A 464 -21.82 40.05 -24.72
C ALA A 464 -20.66 39.11 -24.35
N THR A 465 -20.65 38.68 -23.10
CA THR A 465 -19.66 37.77 -22.54
C THR A 465 -20.36 36.69 -21.76
N ASP A 466 -19.85 35.48 -21.86
CA ASP A 466 -20.37 34.28 -21.23
C ASP A 466 -19.20 33.63 -20.45
N PRO A 467 -19.38 33.22 -19.19
CA PRO A 467 -18.28 32.71 -18.36
C PRO A 467 -18.01 31.21 -18.56
N ASP A 468 -18.95 30.47 -19.19
CA ASP A 468 -18.90 29.02 -19.32
C ASP A 468 -17.81 28.57 -20.32
N TRP A 469 -17.48 27.28 -20.37
CA TRP A 469 -16.30 26.79 -21.09
C TRP A 469 -16.60 26.39 -22.53
N ARG A 470 -15.79 26.92 -23.45
CA ARG A 470 -15.78 26.57 -24.88
C ARG A 470 -17.15 26.75 -25.55
N GLN A 471 -17.91 25.68 -25.79
CA GLN A 471 -19.15 25.74 -26.57
C GLN A 471 -20.27 26.43 -25.82
N ASN A 472 -20.29 26.26 -24.50
CA ASN A 472 -21.21 26.95 -23.61
C ASN A 472 -20.86 28.45 -23.63
N GLY A 473 -19.61 28.82 -23.32
CA GLY A 473 -19.11 30.20 -23.48
C GLY A 473 -19.02 30.77 -24.91
N THR A 474 -19.46 30.06 -25.97
CA THR A 474 -19.38 30.56 -27.37
C THR A 474 -20.62 31.38 -27.70
N VAL A 475 -20.52 32.69 -27.49
CA VAL A 475 -21.59 33.65 -27.84
C VAL A 475 -21.74 33.81 -29.36
N VAL A 476 -22.96 33.61 -29.84
CA VAL A 476 -23.41 33.88 -31.22
C VAL A 476 -24.50 34.96 -31.20
N TYR A 477 -24.34 35.99 -32.03
CA TYR A 477 -25.28 37.11 -32.12
C TYR A 477 -26.33 36.92 -33.24
N SER A 478 -27.57 37.34 -32.98
CA SER A 478 -28.66 37.30 -33.96
C SER A 478 -29.63 38.48 -33.79
N LEU A 479 -30.30 38.87 -34.88
CA LEU A 479 -31.38 39.86 -34.82
C LEU A 479 -32.70 39.15 -34.53
N PHE A 480 -33.50 39.68 -33.60
CA PHE A 480 -34.80 39.10 -33.26
C PHE A 480 -35.81 39.30 -34.41
N SER A 481 -36.44 38.20 -34.85
CA SER A 481 -37.46 38.19 -35.90
C SER A 481 -38.69 39.01 -35.50
N SER A 482 -38.70 40.27 -35.93
CA SER A 482 -39.75 41.26 -35.69
C SER A 482 -39.89 42.17 -36.91
N ASP A 483 -41.04 42.84 -37.02
CA ASP A 483 -41.34 43.76 -38.13
C ASP A 483 -41.19 45.23 -37.70
N LEU A 484 -40.56 46.02 -38.57
CA LEU A 484 -40.48 47.48 -38.50
C LEU A 484 -41.31 48.06 -39.63
N ASN A 485 -42.34 48.85 -39.29
CA ASN A 485 -43.24 49.51 -40.25
C ASN A 485 -43.81 48.56 -41.33
N GLY A 486 -44.05 47.29 -40.98
CA GLY A 486 -44.60 46.27 -41.89
C GLY A 486 -43.58 45.52 -42.76
N ALA A 487 -42.27 45.70 -42.53
CA ALA A 487 -41.22 44.91 -43.16
C ALA A 487 -40.28 44.30 -42.10
N PRO A 488 -39.72 43.09 -42.32
CA PRO A 488 -38.92 42.41 -41.30
C PRO A 488 -37.60 43.13 -41.03
N VAL A 489 -37.13 43.12 -39.77
CA VAL A 489 -35.85 43.70 -39.32
C VAL A 489 -34.68 43.33 -40.24
N SER A 490 -34.64 42.09 -40.72
CA SER A 490 -33.59 41.57 -41.63
C SER A 490 -33.51 42.27 -42.99
N SER A 491 -34.53 43.06 -43.36
CA SER A 491 -34.53 43.91 -44.56
C SER A 491 -33.99 45.32 -44.32
N PHE A 492 -33.74 45.70 -43.06
CA PHE A 492 -33.13 46.98 -42.67
C PHE A 492 -31.70 46.74 -42.16
N LEU A 493 -31.50 45.72 -41.32
CA LEU A 493 -30.25 45.41 -40.64
C LEU A 493 -29.83 43.95 -40.86
N SER A 494 -28.52 43.72 -40.81
CA SER A 494 -27.90 42.41 -40.64
C SER A 494 -26.89 42.49 -39.49
N ILE A 495 -26.59 41.35 -38.86
CA ILE A 495 -25.58 41.26 -37.80
C ILE A 495 -24.59 40.15 -38.15
N ASN A 496 -23.31 40.38 -37.86
CA ASN A 496 -22.28 39.37 -37.94
C ASN A 496 -22.33 38.50 -36.66
N GLY A 497 -22.66 37.22 -36.83
CA GLY A 497 -22.91 36.29 -35.72
C GLY A 497 -21.71 36.04 -34.81
N ASP A 498 -20.48 36.21 -35.31
CA ASP A 498 -19.24 35.93 -34.55
C ASP A 498 -18.67 37.18 -33.84
N THR A 499 -19.12 38.39 -34.24
CA THR A 499 -18.49 39.66 -33.82
C THR A 499 -19.45 40.74 -33.34
N GLY A 500 -20.77 40.52 -33.43
CA GLY A 500 -21.78 41.47 -32.95
C GLY A 500 -21.87 42.78 -33.74
N VAL A 501 -21.13 42.91 -34.85
CA VAL A 501 -21.16 44.11 -35.72
C VAL A 501 -22.46 44.12 -36.52
N ILE A 502 -23.20 45.23 -36.43
CA ILE A 502 -24.47 45.46 -37.11
C ILE A 502 -24.21 46.29 -38.37
N HIS A 503 -24.71 45.82 -39.51
CA HIS A 503 -24.60 46.46 -40.81
C HIS A 503 -25.98 46.87 -41.36
N ALA A 504 -26.05 48.01 -42.03
CA ALA A 504 -27.23 48.41 -42.79
C ALA A 504 -27.39 47.55 -44.05
N VAL A 505 -28.58 47.00 -44.30
CA VAL A 505 -28.90 46.20 -45.50
C VAL A 505 -29.36 47.09 -46.67
N ARG A 506 -29.88 48.28 -46.35
CA ARG A 506 -30.34 49.30 -47.30
C ARG A 506 -29.77 50.68 -46.93
N SER A 507 -29.94 51.65 -47.82
CA SER A 507 -29.89 53.06 -47.43
C SER A 507 -31.12 53.41 -46.57
N PHE A 508 -30.92 54.31 -45.62
CA PHE A 508 -31.99 54.97 -44.88
C PHE A 508 -32.31 56.33 -45.51
N ASP A 509 -33.50 56.82 -45.18
CA ASP A 509 -34.16 58.03 -45.66
C ASP A 509 -34.86 58.57 -44.40
N TYR A 510 -34.50 59.79 -43.99
CA TYR A 510 -34.91 60.37 -42.71
C TYR A 510 -36.39 60.77 -42.75
N GLU A 511 -36.88 61.26 -43.89
CA GLU A 511 -38.27 61.72 -44.10
C GLU A 511 -39.27 60.59 -43.89
N GLN A 512 -38.91 59.38 -44.33
CA GLN A 512 -39.67 58.15 -44.10
C GLN A 512 -39.40 57.52 -42.71
N LEU A 513 -38.18 57.60 -42.18
CA LEU A 513 -37.80 56.87 -40.96
C LEU A 513 -36.75 57.59 -40.09
N LYS A 514 -37.18 58.47 -39.18
CA LYS A 514 -36.27 59.25 -38.31
C LYS A 514 -35.56 58.43 -37.22
N SER A 515 -36.16 57.36 -36.71
CA SER A 515 -35.51 56.40 -35.79
C SER A 515 -36.29 55.08 -35.65
N PHE A 516 -35.61 54.02 -35.20
CA PHE A 516 -36.22 52.73 -34.89
C PHE A 516 -35.46 51.97 -33.79
N LYS A 517 -36.07 50.91 -33.25
CA LYS A 517 -35.49 50.06 -32.20
C LYS A 517 -35.48 48.61 -32.65
N VAL A 518 -34.38 47.91 -32.40
CA VAL A 518 -34.22 46.49 -32.73
C VAL A 518 -33.75 45.73 -31.50
N LEU A 519 -34.31 44.54 -31.31
CA LEU A 519 -33.86 43.61 -30.28
C LEU A 519 -32.78 42.69 -30.87
N VAL A 520 -31.60 42.69 -30.26
CA VAL A 520 -30.50 41.78 -30.59
C VAL A 520 -30.45 40.70 -29.52
N VAL A 521 -30.26 39.45 -29.94
CA VAL A 521 -30.16 38.28 -29.07
C VAL A 521 -28.72 37.77 -29.11
N ALA A 522 -28.11 37.62 -27.94
CA ALA A 522 -26.89 36.86 -27.75
C ALA A 522 -27.27 35.50 -27.18
N ARG A 523 -26.73 34.43 -27.77
CA ARG A 523 -27.07 33.05 -27.43
C ARG A 523 -25.79 32.22 -27.44
N ASP A 524 -25.66 31.28 -26.52
CA ASP A 524 -24.56 30.32 -26.50
C ASP A 524 -24.65 29.29 -27.66
N ASN A 525 -23.70 28.35 -27.67
CA ASN A 525 -23.79 27.12 -28.45
C ASN A 525 -23.93 25.88 -27.54
N GLY A 526 -24.62 26.07 -26.41
CA GLY A 526 -24.85 25.09 -25.36
C GLY A 526 -25.98 24.10 -25.62
N SER A 527 -26.29 23.28 -24.62
CA SER A 527 -27.37 22.28 -24.68
C SER A 527 -27.88 21.89 -23.28
N PRO A 528 -29.03 22.42 -22.82
CA PRO A 528 -29.91 23.36 -23.52
C PRO A 528 -29.25 24.73 -23.74
N PRO A 529 -29.53 25.41 -24.86
CA PRO A 529 -28.93 26.72 -25.14
C PRO A 529 -29.68 27.86 -24.45
N LEU A 530 -28.94 28.70 -23.74
CA LEU A 530 -29.37 29.90 -23.05
C LEU A 530 -29.13 31.15 -23.92
N SER A 531 -29.83 32.24 -23.59
CA SER A 531 -29.72 33.49 -24.33
C SER A 531 -30.20 34.70 -23.52
N SER A 532 -29.65 35.86 -23.84
CA SER A 532 -30.15 37.15 -23.39
C SER A 532 -30.47 38.06 -24.59
N ASN A 533 -31.06 39.22 -24.32
CA ASN A 533 -31.37 40.20 -25.35
C ASN A 533 -31.08 41.63 -24.90
N VAL A 534 -30.78 42.49 -25.88
CA VAL A 534 -30.52 43.92 -25.68
C VAL A 534 -31.24 44.75 -26.74
N THR A 535 -31.73 45.93 -26.34
CA THR A 535 -32.32 46.88 -27.30
C THR A 535 -31.24 47.79 -27.88
N VAL A 536 -31.12 47.80 -29.20
CA VAL A 536 -30.35 48.79 -29.97
C VAL A 536 -31.32 49.83 -30.51
N SER A 537 -31.11 51.11 -30.15
CA SER A 537 -31.85 52.23 -30.74
C SER A 537 -31.02 52.88 -31.85
N VAL A 538 -31.54 52.86 -33.07
CA VAL A 538 -30.90 53.47 -34.25
C VAL A 538 -31.60 54.79 -34.54
N PHE A 539 -30.83 55.87 -34.53
CA PHE A 539 -31.27 57.21 -34.93
C PHE A 539 -30.65 57.53 -36.28
N ILE A 540 -31.47 58.02 -37.20
CA ILE A 540 -31.00 58.46 -38.53
C ILE A 540 -30.78 59.97 -38.47
N THR A 541 -29.72 60.45 -39.11
CA THR A 541 -29.37 61.87 -39.15
C THR A 541 -29.50 62.43 -40.56
N ASP A 542 -30.54 63.24 -40.72
CA ASP A 542 -30.79 64.29 -41.72
C ASP A 542 -29.50 64.84 -42.38
N GLU A 543 -29.38 64.68 -43.70
CA GLU A 543 -28.49 65.46 -44.57
C GLU A 543 -29.33 66.49 -45.35
N ASN A 544 -28.71 67.34 -46.19
CA ASN A 544 -29.43 68.34 -46.97
C ASN A 544 -29.64 67.84 -48.41
N ASP A 545 -30.54 66.87 -48.57
CA ASP A 545 -30.74 66.12 -49.81
C ASP A 545 -31.96 66.60 -50.62
N ASN A 546 -32.97 67.17 -49.96
CA ASN A 546 -34.10 67.83 -50.63
C ASN A 546 -33.81 69.32 -50.86
N SER A 547 -34.47 69.88 -51.88
CA SER A 547 -34.33 71.29 -52.24
C SER A 547 -35.63 72.06 -52.01
N PRO A 548 -35.59 73.32 -51.52
CA PRO A 548 -36.79 74.07 -51.13
C PRO A 548 -37.90 74.09 -52.18
N GLN A 549 -39.03 73.43 -51.92
CA GLN A 549 -40.16 73.42 -52.84
C GLN A 549 -41.01 74.69 -52.69
N ILE A 550 -41.08 75.50 -53.76
CA ILE A 550 -41.92 76.70 -53.80
C ILE A 550 -43.38 76.28 -54.08
N LEU A 551 -44.26 76.53 -53.11
CA LEU A 551 -45.70 76.23 -53.18
C LEU A 551 -46.52 77.40 -53.74
N TYR A 552 -46.07 78.63 -53.50
CA TYR A 552 -46.68 79.85 -54.02
C TYR A 552 -45.60 80.90 -54.34
N PRO A 553 -45.56 81.50 -55.55
CA PRO A 553 -46.44 81.26 -56.70
C PRO A 553 -46.39 79.82 -57.20
N SER A 554 -47.52 79.30 -57.70
CA SER A 554 -47.56 77.94 -58.25
C SER A 554 -46.67 77.85 -59.51
N PRO A 555 -45.77 76.85 -59.62
CA PRO A 555 -44.98 76.63 -60.82
C PRO A 555 -45.76 75.90 -61.93
N GLU A 556 -46.91 75.28 -61.61
CA GLU A 556 -47.64 74.42 -62.56
C GLU A 556 -48.65 75.21 -63.41
N GLY A 557 -48.19 75.62 -64.59
CA GLY A 557 -49.03 76.09 -65.70
C GLY A 557 -48.39 77.20 -66.51
N ASN A 558 -48.66 77.24 -67.83
CA ASN A 558 -48.17 78.29 -68.74
C ASN A 558 -48.81 79.69 -68.50
N SER A 559 -49.44 79.90 -67.35
CA SER A 559 -49.96 81.17 -66.88
C SER A 559 -48.90 81.86 -66.01
N PHE A 560 -48.04 82.68 -66.62
CA PHE A 560 -47.12 83.55 -65.89
C PHE A 560 -47.88 84.32 -64.79
N MET A 561 -47.61 84.03 -63.51
CA MET A 561 -48.33 84.71 -62.43
C MET A 561 -47.97 86.19 -62.48
N THR A 562 -48.95 86.99 -62.90
CA THR A 562 -48.85 88.43 -63.10
C THR A 562 -49.60 89.11 -61.97
N GLU A 563 -48.90 89.42 -60.89
CA GLU A 563 -49.47 90.15 -59.76
C GLU A 563 -49.59 91.64 -60.11
N MET A 564 -50.72 92.26 -59.78
CA MET A 564 -50.97 93.66 -60.08
C MET A 564 -50.58 94.54 -58.89
N VAL A 565 -49.76 95.55 -59.16
CA VAL A 565 -49.28 96.52 -58.16
C VAL A 565 -49.90 97.88 -58.49
N PRO A 566 -50.71 98.49 -57.61
CA PRO A 566 -51.23 99.84 -57.84
C PRO A 566 -50.09 100.86 -57.96
N LYS A 567 -50.21 101.86 -58.84
CA LYS A 567 -49.24 102.96 -58.93
C LYS A 567 -49.23 103.81 -57.65
N ALA A 568 -50.37 103.83 -56.94
CA ALA A 568 -50.50 104.42 -55.60
C ALA A 568 -49.80 103.62 -54.47
N ALA A 569 -49.06 102.56 -54.77
CA ALA A 569 -48.32 101.77 -53.78
C ALA A 569 -47.16 102.56 -53.17
N GLN A 570 -47.36 103.00 -51.93
CA GLN A 570 -46.35 103.65 -51.10
C GLN A 570 -45.24 102.68 -50.69
N ALA A 571 -44.06 103.22 -50.36
CA ALA A 571 -42.93 102.45 -49.84
C ALA A 571 -43.35 101.54 -48.66
N ARG A 572 -42.87 100.29 -48.68
CA ARG A 572 -43.17 99.18 -47.76
C ARG A 572 -44.55 98.55 -47.87
N SER A 573 -45.37 98.90 -48.87
CA SER A 573 -46.61 98.16 -49.17
C SER A 573 -46.28 96.70 -49.50
N LEU A 574 -47.06 95.76 -48.95
CA LEU A 574 -46.98 94.35 -49.35
C LEU A 574 -47.47 94.19 -50.79
N VAL A 575 -46.69 93.47 -51.59
CA VAL A 575 -47.00 93.12 -52.98
C VAL A 575 -47.37 91.64 -53.01
N SER A 576 -46.35 90.78 -52.89
CA SER A 576 -46.45 89.33 -52.98
C SER A 576 -45.93 88.67 -51.70
N LYS A 577 -46.05 87.34 -51.61
CA LYS A 577 -45.35 86.52 -50.65
C LYS A 577 -44.93 85.21 -51.32
N VAL A 578 -43.64 84.92 -51.35
CA VAL A 578 -43.15 83.59 -51.75
C VAL A 578 -43.32 82.64 -50.56
N ILE A 579 -44.03 81.53 -50.76
CA ILE A 579 -44.20 80.46 -49.79
C ILE A 579 -43.49 79.22 -50.32
N ALA A 580 -42.62 78.67 -49.50
CA ALA A 580 -41.89 77.45 -49.79
C ALA A 580 -41.84 76.56 -48.55
N VAL A 581 -41.61 75.28 -48.75
CA VAL A 581 -41.39 74.27 -47.71
C VAL A 581 -40.13 73.49 -48.04
N ASP A 582 -39.55 72.84 -47.05
CA ASP A 582 -38.56 71.79 -47.26
C ASP A 582 -39.03 70.46 -46.66
N ALA A 583 -38.41 69.37 -47.08
CA ALA A 583 -38.70 68.03 -46.58
C ALA A 583 -37.81 67.65 -45.38
N ASP A 584 -36.56 68.11 -45.40
CA ASP A 584 -35.51 67.87 -44.40
C ASP A 584 -35.86 68.48 -43.01
N SER A 585 -34.89 68.66 -42.11
CA SER A 585 -35.15 69.19 -40.77
C SER A 585 -34.05 70.10 -40.22
N GLY A 586 -34.33 70.74 -39.08
CA GLY A 586 -33.35 71.53 -38.33
C GLY A 586 -32.82 72.76 -39.09
N GLN A 587 -31.62 72.66 -39.65
CA GLN A 587 -31.00 73.71 -40.47
C GLN A 587 -31.20 73.48 -41.97
N ASN A 588 -31.40 72.23 -42.39
CA ASN A 588 -31.61 71.87 -43.78
C ASN A 588 -33.00 72.36 -44.23
N ALA A 589 -34.03 72.23 -43.38
CA ALA A 589 -35.31 72.93 -43.61
C ALA A 589 -35.36 74.43 -43.24
N TRP A 590 -34.23 75.09 -42.93
CA TRP A 590 -34.25 76.50 -42.48
C TRP A 590 -34.21 77.50 -43.64
N LEU A 591 -35.39 77.86 -44.15
CA LEU A 591 -35.51 78.64 -45.37
C LEU A 591 -35.11 80.14 -45.24
N SER A 592 -34.47 80.61 -46.31
CA SER A 592 -34.07 82.00 -46.55
C SER A 592 -34.47 82.45 -47.96
N TYR A 593 -34.84 83.72 -48.11
CA TYR A 593 -35.43 84.28 -49.33
C TYR A 593 -34.62 85.47 -49.85
N LEU A 594 -34.24 85.44 -51.14
CA LEU A 594 -33.40 86.46 -51.77
C LEU A 594 -33.84 86.77 -53.21
N ILE A 595 -34.02 88.05 -53.56
CA ILE A 595 -34.16 88.47 -54.97
C ILE A 595 -32.77 88.41 -55.62
N ILE A 596 -32.57 87.50 -56.57
CA ILE A 596 -31.29 87.32 -57.28
C ILE A 596 -31.21 88.13 -58.59
N LYS A 597 -32.36 88.55 -59.13
CA LYS A 597 -32.45 89.44 -60.29
C LYS A 597 -33.75 90.24 -60.23
N ALA A 598 -33.71 91.51 -60.59
CA ALA A 598 -34.86 92.39 -60.69
C ALA A 598 -34.77 93.25 -61.97
N THR A 599 -35.91 93.73 -62.47
CA THR A 599 -35.94 94.75 -63.54
C THR A 599 -35.47 96.12 -63.03
N ASP A 600 -35.93 96.54 -61.84
CA ASP A 600 -35.25 97.56 -61.01
C ASP A 600 -34.87 96.95 -59.64
N PRO A 601 -33.57 96.82 -59.30
CA PRO A 601 -33.12 96.31 -58.01
C PRO A 601 -33.36 97.28 -56.82
N GLY A 602 -33.76 98.53 -57.08
CA GLY A 602 -34.10 99.52 -56.05
C GLY A 602 -35.59 99.72 -55.80
N LEU A 603 -36.47 98.94 -56.46
CA LEU A 603 -37.93 99.10 -56.38
C LEU A 603 -38.61 98.10 -55.45
N PHE A 604 -38.08 96.88 -55.31
CA PHE A 604 -38.66 95.81 -54.49
C PHE A 604 -37.63 95.15 -53.58
N THR A 605 -38.07 94.77 -52.39
CA THR A 605 -37.29 94.02 -51.38
C THR A 605 -38.07 92.80 -50.91
N ILE A 606 -37.38 91.75 -50.46
CA ILE A 606 -37.99 90.54 -49.89
C ILE A 606 -37.54 90.35 -48.44
N GLY A 607 -38.46 89.94 -47.57
CA GLY A 607 -38.13 89.66 -46.17
C GLY A 607 -37.44 88.30 -46.01
N VAL A 608 -36.17 88.31 -45.60
CA VAL A 608 -35.23 87.16 -45.62
C VAL A 608 -35.74 85.85 -45.02
N HIS A 609 -36.61 85.87 -44.01
CA HIS A 609 -37.22 84.66 -43.41
C HIS A 609 -38.76 84.62 -43.50
N SER A 610 -39.36 85.52 -44.29
CA SER A 610 -40.82 85.65 -44.41
C SER A 610 -41.35 85.48 -45.83
N GLY A 611 -40.48 85.53 -46.85
CA GLY A 611 -40.85 85.50 -48.26
C GLY A 611 -41.66 86.70 -48.76
N GLU A 612 -42.01 87.65 -47.89
CA GLU A 612 -42.87 88.80 -48.20
C GLU A 612 -42.14 89.83 -49.04
N ILE A 613 -42.66 90.11 -50.24
CA ILE A 613 -42.13 91.09 -51.18
C ILE A 613 -42.83 92.42 -50.95
N ARG A 614 -42.05 93.48 -50.72
CA ARG A 614 -42.52 94.84 -50.45
C ARG A 614 -41.86 95.84 -51.38
N THR A 615 -42.57 96.91 -51.71
CA THR A 615 -41.98 98.10 -52.36
C THR A 615 -40.89 98.68 -51.46
N GLN A 616 -39.74 99.03 -52.03
CA GLN A 616 -38.62 99.64 -51.29
C GLN A 616 -38.75 101.16 -51.22
N ARG A 617 -39.32 101.75 -52.27
CA ARG A 617 -39.61 103.17 -52.47
C ARG A 617 -40.99 103.33 -53.11
N ASP A 618 -41.48 104.55 -53.18
CA ASP A 618 -42.70 104.86 -53.94
C ASP A 618 -42.48 104.61 -55.44
N ILE A 619 -43.54 104.17 -56.13
CA ILE A 619 -43.53 103.96 -57.59
C ILE A 619 -43.56 105.31 -58.31
N SER A 620 -42.70 105.48 -59.30
CA SER A 620 -42.60 106.68 -60.13
C SER A 620 -43.17 106.46 -61.53
N GLU A 621 -43.61 107.52 -62.21
CA GLU A 621 -44.09 107.45 -63.60
C GLU A 621 -43.01 106.99 -64.60
N SER A 622 -41.73 107.08 -64.22
CA SER A 622 -40.59 106.59 -64.98
C SER A 622 -40.32 105.09 -64.83
N ASP A 623 -40.98 104.39 -63.90
CA ASP A 623 -40.75 102.98 -63.66
C ASP A 623 -41.42 102.10 -64.71
N SER A 624 -40.75 101.03 -65.15
CA SER A 624 -41.31 100.09 -66.12
C SER A 624 -42.60 99.47 -65.59
N MET A 625 -43.69 99.60 -66.36
CA MET A 625 -44.99 99.00 -66.03
C MET A 625 -44.92 97.46 -65.91
N LYS A 626 -43.92 96.82 -66.54
CA LYS A 626 -43.62 95.39 -66.39
C LYS A 626 -42.33 95.22 -65.61
N GLN A 627 -42.41 94.54 -64.47
CA GLN A 627 -41.28 94.24 -63.59
C GLN A 627 -41.14 92.72 -63.46
N ASN A 628 -39.93 92.19 -63.59
CA ASN A 628 -39.64 90.77 -63.44
C ASN A 628 -38.67 90.61 -62.25
N LEU A 629 -39.07 89.83 -61.25
CA LEU A 629 -38.25 89.48 -60.09
C LEU A 629 -37.96 87.98 -60.13
N ILE A 630 -36.69 87.60 -60.16
CA ILE A 630 -36.29 86.21 -59.92
C ILE A 630 -35.90 86.09 -58.45
N VAL A 631 -36.68 85.33 -57.70
CA VAL A 631 -36.44 85.02 -56.29
C VAL A 631 -35.78 83.66 -56.20
N SER A 632 -34.74 83.56 -55.37
CA SER A 632 -34.14 82.32 -54.90
C SER A 632 -34.61 82.06 -53.47
N VAL A 633 -35.16 80.87 -53.23
CA VAL A 633 -35.32 80.31 -51.89
C VAL A 633 -34.16 79.37 -51.65
N ARG A 634 -33.54 79.42 -50.48
CA ARG A 634 -32.42 78.55 -50.08
C ARG A 634 -32.63 78.04 -48.67
N ASP A 635 -32.20 76.83 -48.41
CA ASP A 635 -32.03 76.30 -47.05
C ASP A 635 -30.88 77.03 -46.30
N ASN A 636 -30.47 76.47 -45.16
CA ASN A 636 -29.24 76.80 -44.44
C ASN A 636 -28.33 75.57 -44.25
N GLY A 637 -28.47 74.55 -45.11
CA GLY A 637 -27.68 73.31 -45.02
C GLY A 637 -26.30 73.41 -45.69
N GLN A 638 -25.59 72.29 -45.72
CA GLN A 638 -24.24 72.19 -46.27
C GLN A 638 -24.06 70.89 -47.08
N PRO A 639 -24.02 70.94 -48.43
CA PRO A 639 -24.14 72.12 -49.28
C PRO A 639 -25.56 72.71 -49.23
N SER A 640 -25.67 74.04 -49.39
CA SER A 640 -26.99 74.68 -49.46
C SER A 640 -27.59 74.51 -50.85
N LEU A 641 -28.81 73.99 -50.91
CA LEU A 641 -29.64 73.83 -52.11
C LEU A 641 -30.61 75.03 -52.25
N SER A 642 -31.18 75.16 -53.45
CA SER A 642 -32.02 76.32 -53.75
C SER A 642 -32.96 76.09 -54.93
N ALA A 643 -34.20 76.57 -54.80
CA ALA A 643 -35.12 76.74 -55.92
C ALA A 643 -35.21 78.21 -56.34
N THR A 644 -35.66 78.45 -57.57
CA THR A 644 -35.90 79.80 -58.09
C THR A 644 -37.26 79.92 -58.77
N CYS A 645 -38.00 80.98 -58.48
CA CYS A 645 -39.23 81.34 -59.20
C CYS A 645 -39.09 82.71 -59.87
N ALA A 646 -39.74 82.88 -61.02
CA ALA A 646 -39.85 84.16 -61.72
C ALA A 646 -41.24 84.76 -61.47
N LEU A 647 -41.28 85.88 -60.75
CA LEU A 647 -42.48 86.63 -60.41
C LEU A 647 -42.62 87.79 -61.41
N TYR A 648 -43.76 87.85 -62.09
CA TYR A 648 -44.07 88.97 -62.99
C TYR A 648 -45.01 89.92 -62.26
N LEU A 649 -44.62 91.19 -62.19
CA LEU A 649 -45.39 92.26 -61.55
C LEU A 649 -45.81 93.27 -62.62
N LEU A 650 -47.10 93.54 -62.69
CA LEU A 650 -47.70 94.54 -63.59
C LEU A 650 -48.12 95.75 -62.76
N ILE A 651 -47.46 96.89 -62.95
CA ILE A 651 -47.80 98.14 -62.29
C ILE A 651 -49.00 98.76 -63.02
N SER A 652 -50.19 98.71 -62.42
CA SER A 652 -51.41 99.29 -62.98
C SER A 652 -52.47 99.52 -61.90
N ASP A 653 -53.25 100.60 -62.05
CA ASP A 653 -54.45 100.87 -61.23
C ASP A 653 -55.74 100.32 -61.87
N ASN A 654 -55.66 99.74 -63.08
CA ASN A 654 -56.81 99.42 -63.90
C ASN A 654 -56.69 98.05 -64.59
N LEU A 655 -57.62 97.13 -64.28
CA LEU A 655 -57.70 95.79 -64.91
C LEU A 655 -58.02 95.84 -66.41
N ALA A 656 -58.56 96.95 -66.93
CA ALA A 656 -58.88 97.10 -68.34
C ALA A 656 -57.64 97.42 -69.22
N GLU A 657 -56.49 97.73 -68.62
CA GLU A 657 -55.22 98.02 -69.34
C GLU A 657 -54.22 96.85 -69.29
N VAL A 658 -54.70 95.60 -69.11
CA VAL A 658 -53.88 94.41 -69.37
C VAL A 658 -53.66 94.31 -70.89
N PRO A 659 -52.42 94.39 -71.41
CA PRO A 659 -52.17 94.15 -72.82
C PRO A 659 -52.46 92.68 -73.12
N GLU A 660 -53.20 92.36 -74.20
CA GLU A 660 -53.28 90.98 -74.69
C GLU A 660 -51.86 90.45 -74.90
N LEU A 661 -51.43 89.47 -74.09
CA LEU A 661 -50.11 88.81 -74.23
C LEU A 661 -50.15 87.84 -75.41
N LYS A 662 -50.19 88.43 -76.60
CA LYS A 662 -50.44 87.78 -77.89
C LYS A 662 -49.36 88.09 -78.93
N ASP A 663 -48.20 88.51 -78.43
CA ASP A 663 -46.94 88.62 -79.17
C ASP A 663 -45.81 87.98 -78.35
N MET A 664 -45.85 86.64 -78.30
CA MET A 664 -44.63 85.85 -78.21
C MET A 664 -44.82 84.64 -79.13
N SER A 665 -44.47 84.84 -80.40
CA SER A 665 -44.53 83.79 -81.42
C SER A 665 -43.69 82.59 -80.98
N PRO A 666 -44.20 81.35 -81.11
CA PRO A 666 -43.37 80.17 -80.92
C PRO A 666 -42.35 80.12 -82.05
N ASP A 667 -41.07 80.34 -81.71
CA ASP A 667 -39.97 80.35 -82.67
C ASP A 667 -39.94 79.05 -83.49
N GLU A 668 -39.85 79.15 -84.82
CA GLU A 668 -40.30 78.12 -85.76
C GLU A 668 -39.26 76.98 -85.97
N SER A 669 -38.80 76.43 -84.85
CA SER A 669 -37.77 75.40 -84.74
C SER A 669 -38.32 73.98 -84.49
N ASN A 670 -39.52 73.88 -83.90
CA ASN A 670 -40.17 72.60 -83.57
C ASN A 670 -40.57 71.76 -84.81
N SER A 671 -40.66 72.37 -85.98
CA SER A 671 -40.85 71.69 -87.27
C SER A 671 -39.64 70.81 -87.66
N LYS A 672 -38.44 71.09 -87.12
CA LYS A 672 -37.25 70.25 -87.30
C LYS A 672 -37.08 69.24 -86.17
N LEU A 673 -37.36 69.61 -84.92
CA LEU A 673 -37.20 68.70 -83.79
C LEU A 673 -38.13 67.48 -83.89
N THR A 674 -39.38 67.68 -84.29
CA THR A 674 -40.35 66.59 -84.55
C THR A 674 -39.91 65.70 -85.70
N PHE A 675 -39.38 66.26 -86.79
CA PHE A 675 -38.82 65.49 -87.91
C PHE A 675 -37.62 64.62 -87.49
N TYR A 676 -36.67 65.17 -86.72
CA TYR A 676 -35.55 64.40 -86.19
C TYR A 676 -35.98 63.35 -85.17
N LEU A 677 -37.00 63.61 -84.34
CA LEU A 677 -37.53 62.64 -83.38
C LEU A 677 -38.27 61.48 -84.08
N ILE A 678 -39.00 61.76 -85.17
CA ILE A 678 -39.60 60.72 -86.03
C ILE A 678 -38.51 59.88 -86.71
N ILE A 679 -37.46 60.51 -87.26
CA ILE A 679 -36.31 59.79 -87.83
C ILE A 679 -35.61 58.94 -86.77
N ALA A 680 -35.41 59.47 -85.56
CA ALA A 680 -34.82 58.73 -84.44
C ALA A 680 -35.68 57.51 -84.08
N LEU A 681 -36.99 57.67 -83.91
CA LEU A 681 -37.92 56.59 -83.57
C LEU A 681 -37.99 55.51 -84.67
N VAL A 682 -37.98 55.90 -85.94
CA VAL A 682 -37.88 54.97 -87.09
C VAL A 682 -36.51 54.26 -87.11
N SER A 683 -35.41 54.96 -86.80
CA SER A 683 -34.07 54.35 -86.75
C SER A 683 -33.92 53.35 -85.59
N VAL A 684 -34.41 53.67 -84.39
CA VAL A 684 -34.36 52.79 -83.23
C VAL A 684 -35.26 51.58 -83.42
N SER A 685 -36.48 51.76 -83.93
CA SER A 685 -37.38 50.63 -84.21
C SER A 685 -36.84 49.71 -85.31
N THR A 686 -36.22 50.24 -86.37
CA THR A 686 -35.57 49.40 -87.40
C THR A 686 -34.30 48.70 -86.88
N PHE A 687 -33.50 49.33 -86.02
CA PHE A 687 -32.37 48.67 -85.35
C PHE A 687 -32.84 47.54 -84.42
N PHE A 688 -33.90 47.77 -83.66
CA PHE A 688 -34.48 46.75 -82.76
C PHE A 688 -35.07 45.57 -83.53
N LEU A 689 -35.77 45.82 -84.64
CA LEU A 689 -36.37 44.78 -85.48
C LEU A 689 -35.29 43.96 -86.22
N THR A 690 -34.24 44.61 -86.74
CA THR A 690 -33.09 43.90 -87.34
C THR A 690 -32.30 43.11 -86.30
N PHE A 691 -32.11 43.63 -85.09
CA PHE A 691 -31.49 42.89 -83.98
C PHE A 691 -32.30 41.65 -83.57
N ILE A 692 -33.63 41.73 -83.50
CA ILE A 692 -34.50 40.57 -83.28
C ILE A 692 -34.40 39.55 -84.42
N ILE A 693 -34.38 40.01 -85.68
CA ILE A 693 -34.18 39.11 -86.84
C ILE A 693 -32.82 38.40 -86.77
N ILE A 694 -31.75 39.11 -86.38
CA ILE A 694 -30.41 38.53 -86.20
C ILE A 694 -30.42 37.51 -85.05
N ILE A 695 -31.03 37.81 -83.91
CA ILE A 695 -31.16 36.85 -82.79
C ILE A 695 -31.93 35.59 -83.23
N LEU A 696 -33.04 35.76 -83.96
CA LEU A 696 -33.83 34.62 -84.47
C LEU A 696 -33.04 33.80 -85.49
N ALA A 697 -32.29 34.44 -86.40
CA ALA A 697 -31.42 33.77 -87.35
C ALA A 697 -30.29 32.98 -86.66
N VAL A 698 -29.56 33.61 -85.74
CA VAL A 698 -28.50 32.95 -84.93
C VAL A 698 -29.07 31.76 -84.16
N ARG A 699 -30.25 31.92 -83.53
CA ARG A 699 -30.92 30.86 -82.77
C ARG A 699 -31.45 29.72 -83.64
N PHE A 700 -31.70 29.96 -84.93
CA PHE A 700 -32.01 28.91 -85.92
C PHE A 700 -30.74 28.21 -86.44
N CYS A 701 -29.68 28.96 -86.72
CA CYS A 701 -28.40 28.44 -87.20
C CYS A 701 -27.69 27.56 -86.15
N HIS A 702 -27.74 27.93 -84.86
CA HIS A 702 -27.09 27.17 -83.79
C HIS A 702 -27.65 25.76 -83.52
N ARG A 703 -28.76 25.35 -84.16
CA ARG A 703 -29.42 24.06 -83.94
C ARG A 703 -28.84 22.87 -84.74
N ARG A 704 -27.61 22.96 -85.28
CA ARG A 704 -27.02 21.91 -86.17
C ARG A 704 -25.59 21.40 -85.81
N LYS A 705 -25.45 20.81 -84.61
CA LYS A 705 -24.41 19.81 -84.22
C LYS A 705 -22.92 20.35 -84.19
N PRO A 706 -21.84 19.52 -84.07
CA PRO A 706 -21.31 19.17 -82.74
C PRO A 706 -19.77 19.19 -82.54
N ARG A 707 -19.34 19.13 -81.26
CA ARG A 707 -18.08 18.56 -80.65
C ARG A 707 -16.77 18.46 -81.47
N LEU A 708 -15.66 18.95 -80.87
CA LEU A 708 -14.27 18.40 -80.77
C LEU A 708 -13.48 19.37 -79.84
N LEU A 709 -12.91 18.96 -78.70
CA LEU A 709 -11.57 18.37 -78.44
C LEU A 709 -10.36 19.14 -78.98
N PHE A 710 -9.45 19.57 -78.09
CA PHE A 710 -7.99 19.29 -78.17
C PHE A 710 -7.30 19.44 -76.79
N ASP A 711 -6.03 19.02 -76.70
CA ASP A 711 -5.20 18.82 -75.50
C ASP A 711 -3.78 19.44 -75.71
N GLY A 712 -3.03 19.73 -74.63
CA GLY A 712 -1.66 20.30 -74.69
C GLY A 712 -1.16 20.94 -73.38
N ALA A 713 0.11 20.70 -72.99
CA ALA A 713 0.65 20.99 -71.65
C ALA A 713 2.11 21.53 -71.63
N VAL A 714 2.68 21.72 -70.41
CA VAL A 714 4.12 21.58 -69.98
C VAL A 714 4.81 22.81 -69.29
N ALA A 715 5.37 22.56 -68.09
CA ALA A 715 6.43 23.24 -67.29
C ALA A 715 6.23 24.68 -66.72
N ILE A 716 6.36 25.02 -65.41
CA ILE A 716 7.30 24.69 -64.27
C ILE A 716 8.63 25.49 -64.33
N PRO A 717 9.20 26.10 -63.23
CA PRO A 717 8.70 26.43 -61.87
C PRO A 717 9.06 27.86 -61.31
N SER A 718 8.56 28.25 -60.11
CA SER A 718 9.36 28.45 -58.87
C SER A 718 8.71 29.30 -57.73
N ALA A 719 9.18 29.09 -56.49
CA ALA A 719 9.05 29.89 -55.24
C ALA A 719 7.80 29.77 -54.31
N TYR A 720 8.00 29.07 -53.17
CA TYR A 720 7.53 29.33 -51.79
C TYR A 720 6.12 29.91 -51.47
N HIS A 721 5.21 29.10 -50.89
CA HIS A 721 4.71 29.16 -49.48
C HIS A 721 3.60 28.07 -49.21
N PRO A 722 3.02 27.88 -47.99
CA PRO A 722 2.54 26.57 -47.53
C PRO A 722 1.03 26.26 -47.68
N THR A 723 0.60 25.16 -47.07
CA THR A 723 -0.61 24.35 -47.31
C THR A 723 -1.94 25.01 -46.92
N ASN A 724 -2.83 25.22 -47.90
CA ASN A 724 -4.16 24.58 -47.99
C ASN A 724 -5.02 25.23 -49.11
N TYR A 725 -4.74 24.92 -50.38
CA TYR A 725 -5.64 25.24 -51.49
C TYR A 725 -5.60 24.14 -52.56
N ALA A 726 -6.77 23.91 -53.18
CA ALA A 726 -6.90 23.16 -54.42
C ALA A 726 -7.35 24.13 -55.53
N GLU A 727 -6.78 23.99 -56.71
CA GLU A 727 -7.04 24.87 -57.86
C GLU A 727 -8.15 24.27 -58.75
N VAL A 728 -9.11 25.12 -59.15
CA VAL A 728 -10.14 24.79 -60.14
C VAL A 728 -10.27 25.99 -61.07
N GLU A 729 -10.34 25.74 -62.38
CA GLU A 729 -10.36 26.78 -63.41
C GLU A 729 -11.62 27.65 -63.38
N GLY A 730 -11.46 28.94 -63.69
CA GLY A 730 -12.54 29.74 -64.28
C GLY A 730 -13.43 30.56 -63.33
N ALA A 731 -12.94 31.75 -62.97
CA ALA A 731 -13.69 32.96 -62.60
C ALA A 731 -14.53 32.99 -61.29
N GLY A 732 -14.32 34.06 -60.52
CA GLY A 732 -15.37 34.68 -59.70
C GLY A 732 -15.54 34.17 -58.27
N THR A 733 -14.86 34.80 -57.32
CA THR A 733 -15.10 34.59 -55.88
C THR A 733 -16.47 35.12 -55.44
N LEU A 734 -17.26 34.31 -54.74
CA LEU A 734 -17.74 34.62 -53.38
C LEU A 734 -18.42 33.42 -52.69
N ARG A 735 -18.74 33.59 -51.40
CA ARG A 735 -19.00 32.52 -50.42
C ARG A 735 -20.21 31.63 -50.72
N SER A 736 -20.07 30.34 -50.41
CA SER A 736 -21.21 29.43 -50.25
C SER A 736 -21.99 29.76 -48.98
N THR A 737 -23.30 29.91 -49.11
CA THR A 737 -24.26 29.96 -48.00
C THR A 737 -25.31 28.88 -48.28
N TYR A 738 -25.69 28.11 -47.26
CA TYR A 738 -26.77 27.08 -47.24
C TYR A 738 -27.14 26.38 -48.55
N ASN A 739 -26.68 25.14 -48.74
CA ASN A 739 -27.40 24.16 -49.56
C ASN A 739 -28.03 23.10 -48.66
N TYR A 740 -29.35 22.94 -48.73
CA TYR A 740 -30.09 21.85 -48.10
C TYR A 740 -30.42 20.79 -49.17
N ASP A 741 -29.93 19.56 -49.01
CA ASP A 741 -30.43 18.43 -49.79
C ASP A 741 -31.79 17.98 -49.22
N ALA A 742 -32.86 18.35 -49.92
CA ALA A 742 -34.24 18.11 -49.48
C ALA A 742 -34.70 16.68 -49.83
N TYR A 743 -34.52 15.74 -48.90
CA TYR A 743 -35.12 14.40 -48.99
C TYR A 743 -36.52 14.37 -48.36
N LEU A 744 -37.53 14.11 -49.19
CA LEU A 744 -38.94 14.01 -48.79
C LEU A 744 -39.23 12.69 -48.06
N THR A 745 -39.51 12.76 -46.75
CA THR A 745 -40.20 11.68 -46.02
C THR A 745 -41.35 12.26 -45.17
N THR A 746 -42.52 11.63 -45.25
CA THR A 746 -43.75 12.14 -44.63
C THR A 746 -44.03 11.50 -43.28
N GLY A 747 -43.93 12.29 -42.19
CA GLY A 747 -44.83 12.16 -41.04
C GLY A 747 -44.26 11.70 -39.69
N SER A 748 -44.49 12.57 -38.69
CA SER A 748 -44.96 12.22 -37.33
C SER A 748 -44.03 11.48 -36.33
N ARG A 749 -43.57 12.26 -35.34
CA ARG A 749 -43.58 11.95 -33.89
C ARG A 749 -42.94 10.63 -33.41
N THR A 750 -41.66 10.67 -33.05
CA THR A 750 -41.16 10.39 -31.68
C THR A 750 -39.66 10.68 -31.59
N SER A 751 -39.13 10.89 -30.39
CA SER A 751 -37.69 10.86 -30.13
C SER A 751 -37.19 9.42 -30.06
N ASP A 752 -35.91 9.20 -30.37
CA ASP A 752 -34.91 8.76 -29.39
C ASP A 752 -33.53 8.58 -30.05
N PHE A 753 -32.47 9.00 -29.36
CA PHE A 753 -31.08 8.73 -29.77
C PHE A 753 -30.59 7.43 -29.15
N LYS A 754 -29.76 6.67 -29.88
CA LYS A 754 -28.84 5.70 -29.26
C LYS A 754 -27.53 5.52 -30.03
N PHE A 755 -26.48 5.19 -29.27
CA PHE A 755 -25.09 5.25 -29.70
C PHE A 755 -24.65 4.10 -30.63
N VAL A 756 -23.56 4.36 -31.36
CA VAL A 756 -22.85 3.40 -32.22
C VAL A 756 -21.94 2.47 -31.40
N ARG A 757 -22.03 1.15 -31.62
CA ARG A 757 -20.85 0.29 -31.86
C ARG A 757 -21.18 -1.08 -32.45
N SER A 758 -20.14 -1.68 -33.05
CA SER A 758 -20.02 -3.01 -33.66
C SER A 758 -20.14 -4.16 -32.63
N TYR A 759 -20.33 -5.44 -32.99
CA TYR A 759 -19.77 -6.20 -34.12
C TYR A 759 -20.61 -7.45 -34.52
N ASN A 760 -20.24 -8.03 -35.67
CA ASN A 760 -20.43 -9.43 -36.12
C ASN A 760 -21.77 -9.91 -36.73
N GLU A 761 -21.61 -10.92 -37.59
CA GLU A 761 -22.61 -11.63 -38.39
C GLU A 761 -23.28 -12.77 -37.60
N GLY A 762 -24.44 -13.28 -38.03
CA GLY A 762 -25.01 -14.50 -37.44
C GLY A 762 -26.48 -14.83 -37.71
N THR A 763 -26.85 -15.07 -38.98
CA THR A 763 -27.98 -15.94 -39.41
C THR A 763 -29.37 -15.91 -38.72
N LEU A 764 -30.38 -15.56 -39.54
CA LEU A 764 -31.68 -16.27 -39.72
C LEU A 764 -32.73 -16.35 -38.57
N THR A 765 -33.90 -15.75 -38.85
CA THR A 765 -35.29 -16.27 -38.71
C THR A 765 -35.69 -17.12 -37.47
N ALA A 766 -36.85 -16.94 -36.82
CA ALA A 766 -38.15 -16.56 -37.38
C ALA A 766 -39.20 -16.09 -36.33
N ASP A 767 -40.20 -15.34 -36.82
CA ASP A 767 -41.65 -15.42 -36.54
C ASP A 767 -42.28 -15.21 -35.13
N LEU A 768 -43.59 -14.87 -35.19
CA LEU A 768 -44.64 -14.89 -34.14
C LEU A 768 -44.44 -13.90 -32.96
N THR A 769 -44.83 -12.61 -33.03
CA THR A 769 -46.14 -11.95 -33.28
C THR A 769 -47.12 -11.82 -32.08
N LEU A 770 -47.61 -10.56 -31.92
CA LEU A 770 -48.94 -10.12 -31.44
C LEU A 770 -49.31 -10.01 -29.93
N LYS A 771 -49.56 -8.74 -29.53
CA LYS A 771 -50.65 -8.21 -28.64
C LYS A 771 -50.55 -8.53 -27.13
N LYS A 772 -50.95 -7.65 -26.19
CA LYS A 772 -51.71 -6.36 -26.20
C LYS A 772 -51.37 -5.63 -24.86
N THR A 773 -51.06 -4.33 -24.77
CA THR A 773 -51.98 -3.17 -24.51
C THR A 773 -53.32 -3.49 -23.83
N GLN A 774 -53.85 -2.77 -22.82
CA GLN A 774 -53.55 -1.51 -22.09
C GLN A 774 -53.79 -1.76 -20.56
N SER A 775 -53.68 -0.85 -19.57
CA SER A 775 -53.60 0.62 -19.44
C SER A 775 -52.69 0.96 -18.21
N ALA A 776 -52.08 2.14 -17.98
CA ALA A 776 -52.61 3.51 -17.81
C ALA A 776 -53.73 3.61 -16.73
N VAL A 777 -53.74 4.58 -15.80
CA VAL A 777 -52.77 5.65 -15.46
C VAL A 777 -52.97 6.05 -13.97
N ASP A 778 -52.03 6.82 -13.40
CA ASP A 778 -52.02 7.68 -12.18
C ASP A 778 -53.23 7.64 -11.21
N GLU A 779 -53.06 7.73 -9.88
CA GLU A 779 -52.64 8.98 -9.21
C GLU A 779 -52.02 8.78 -7.80
N LEU A 780 -51.47 9.87 -7.24
CA LEU A 780 -51.02 10.03 -5.85
C LEU A 780 -52.25 10.33 -4.93
N GLU A 781 -52.24 10.51 -3.60
CA GLU A 781 -51.21 10.89 -2.61
C GLU A 781 -51.76 10.67 -1.15
N ARG A 782 -50.90 10.39 -0.13
CA ARG A 782 -51.07 10.64 1.35
C ARG A 782 -52.32 10.06 2.09
N LEU A 783 -52.42 9.89 3.43
CA LEU A 783 -51.47 9.78 4.57
C LEU A 783 -52.18 9.06 5.77
N ASP A 784 -51.37 8.51 6.68
CA ASP A 784 -51.55 8.35 8.15
C ASP A 784 -52.67 7.54 8.86
N ALA A 785 -52.19 6.84 9.90
CA ALA A 785 -52.74 6.63 11.25
C ALA A 785 -53.90 5.64 11.56
N GLU A 786 -53.49 4.52 12.17
CA GLU A 786 -53.99 3.92 13.42
C GLU A 786 -55.50 3.78 13.75
N MET A 787 -55.96 2.52 13.65
CA MET A 787 -56.56 1.74 14.75
C MET A 787 -57.77 2.31 15.53
N ASN A 788 -58.97 1.73 15.29
CA ASN A 788 -59.67 0.95 16.33
C ASN A 788 -60.85 0.09 15.79
N ASP A 789 -60.97 -1.11 16.37
CA ASP A 789 -62.14 -2.01 16.39
C ASP A 789 -63.03 -1.60 17.63
N PRO A 790 -64.06 -2.33 18.15
CA PRO A 790 -64.67 -3.59 17.72
C PRO A 790 -66.22 -3.67 17.77
N PHE A 791 -66.81 -4.76 17.27
CA PHE A 791 -67.55 -5.76 18.09
C PHE A 791 -68.30 -6.84 17.27
N GLN A 792 -68.19 -8.10 17.76
CA GLN A 792 -68.93 -9.36 17.47
C GLN A 792 -68.10 -10.43 16.74
N GLN A 793 -67.90 -11.67 17.24
CA GLN A 793 -68.33 -12.36 18.49
C GLN A 793 -67.15 -13.19 19.09
N LYS A 794 -67.37 -13.81 20.27
CA LYS A 794 -66.36 -14.44 21.18
C LYS A 794 -66.98 -15.66 21.92
N PRO A 795 -66.27 -16.46 22.75
CA PRO A 795 -64.89 -17.03 22.73
C PRO A 795 -64.97 -18.56 23.06
N PRO A 796 -64.14 -19.28 23.89
CA PRO A 796 -62.73 -19.11 24.35
C PRO A 796 -61.81 -20.39 24.35
N SER A 797 -60.48 -20.19 24.42
CA SER A 797 -59.45 -21.07 25.05
C SER A 797 -59.17 -22.48 24.42
N ALA A 798 -58.06 -23.20 24.68
CA ALA A 798 -56.92 -23.04 25.60
C ALA A 798 -55.61 -23.70 25.04
N ASP A 799 -54.53 -23.72 25.85
CA ASP A 799 -53.17 -24.23 25.54
C ASP A 799 -52.94 -25.77 25.72
N TRP A 800 -51.73 -26.21 25.32
CA TRP A 800 -50.92 -27.37 25.77
C TRP A 800 -51.31 -28.87 25.50
N ARG A 801 -50.50 -29.49 24.61
CA ARG A 801 -49.84 -30.84 24.65
C ARG A 801 -50.62 -32.17 24.83
N PHE A 802 -50.00 -33.24 24.28
CA PHE A 802 -50.30 -34.70 24.35
C PHE A 802 -51.48 -35.20 23.45
N THR A 803 -51.51 -36.42 22.88
CA THR A 803 -50.63 -37.62 22.92
C THR A 803 -50.79 -38.53 21.68
N GLN A 804 -50.00 -39.63 21.60
CA GLN A 804 -50.15 -40.84 20.74
C GLN A 804 -49.68 -40.75 19.26
N ASN A 805 -49.13 -41.80 18.61
CA ASN A 805 -48.93 -43.19 19.06
C ASN A 805 -47.72 -43.94 18.42
N GLN A 806 -47.44 -45.15 18.94
CA GLN A 806 -46.64 -46.27 18.39
C GLN A 806 -45.08 -46.21 18.35
N ARG A 807 -44.50 -47.11 19.18
CA ARG A 807 -43.15 -47.73 19.11
C ARG A 807 -43.27 -49.05 18.29
N PRO A 808 -42.19 -49.76 17.86
CA PRO A 808 -41.15 -50.31 18.77
C PRO A 808 -39.67 -50.30 18.26
N GLY A 809 -38.72 -50.54 19.17
CA GLY A 809 -37.36 -51.08 18.88
C GLY A 809 -37.33 -52.60 19.13
N PRO A 810 -36.21 -53.28 19.54
CA PRO A 810 -34.87 -52.80 19.97
C PRO A 810 -33.70 -53.43 19.13
N SER A 811 -32.44 -52.93 19.11
CA SER A 811 -31.28 -53.01 20.04
C SER A 811 -30.56 -54.37 20.22
N GLY A 812 -29.21 -54.35 20.19
CA GLY A 812 -28.27 -55.47 20.45
C GLY A 812 -27.11 -55.50 19.42
N ALA A 813 -25.80 -55.31 19.68
CA ALA A 813 -24.90 -55.32 20.85
C ALA A 813 -24.16 -56.67 21.14
N ALA A 814 -22.94 -56.80 20.61
CA ALA A 814 -21.86 -57.76 20.97
C ALA A 814 -20.52 -57.32 20.32
N ALA A 815 -19.38 -57.94 20.63
CA ALA A 815 -18.04 -57.46 20.21
C ALA A 815 -17.02 -58.55 19.84
N THR A 816 -16.03 -58.19 18.99
CA THR A 816 -14.67 -58.81 18.80
C THR A 816 -14.55 -60.28 18.31
N PRO A 817 -13.39 -60.76 17.78
CA PRO A 817 -12.20 -60.09 17.20
C PRO A 817 -11.68 -60.74 15.85
N GLU A 818 -10.43 -60.41 15.47
CA GLU A 818 -9.44 -61.18 14.64
C GLU A 818 -9.38 -61.18 13.08
N VAL A 819 -8.22 -60.70 12.59
CA VAL A 819 -7.23 -61.30 11.63
C VAL A 819 -7.64 -61.92 10.27
N ALA A 820 -7.20 -61.27 9.17
CA ALA A 820 -6.48 -61.81 7.97
C ALA A 820 -6.40 -60.70 6.88
N MET A 821 -5.27 -60.28 6.29
CA MET A 821 -4.32 -60.93 5.35
C MET A 821 -4.94 -61.55 4.08
N GLY A 822 -4.52 -61.06 2.88
CA GLY A 822 -4.63 -61.85 1.63
C GLY A 822 -4.76 -61.11 0.29
N THR A 823 -3.63 -60.77 -0.36
CA THR A 823 -3.35 -60.82 -1.84
C THR A 823 -4.25 -60.12 -2.91
N GLY A 824 -3.61 -59.56 -3.95
CA GLY A 824 -4.27 -59.05 -5.18
C GLY A 824 -4.59 -60.14 -6.24
N PRO A 825 -4.77 -59.83 -7.56
CA PRO A 825 -3.92 -58.91 -8.34
C PRO A 825 -4.62 -58.00 -9.40
N TRP A 826 -3.77 -57.38 -10.23
CA TRP A 826 -3.91 -56.48 -11.41
C TRP A 826 -4.84 -56.99 -12.55
N PRO A 827 -5.32 -56.14 -13.52
CA PRO A 827 -4.53 -55.07 -14.20
C PRO A 827 -5.20 -53.73 -14.60
N ASN A 828 -4.31 -52.82 -15.07
CA ASN A 828 -4.45 -51.47 -15.64
C ASN A 828 -5.27 -51.38 -16.96
N PRO A 829 -5.64 -50.19 -17.54
CA PRO A 829 -4.79 -48.99 -17.74
C PRO A 829 -5.55 -47.60 -17.70
N PRO A 830 -4.99 -46.48 -18.21
CA PRO A 830 -3.75 -45.80 -17.80
C PRO A 830 -3.93 -44.29 -17.51
N THR A 831 -2.93 -43.63 -16.91
CA THR A 831 -2.68 -42.19 -17.13
C THR A 831 -1.22 -41.84 -16.80
N GLU A 832 -0.51 -41.27 -17.77
CA GLU A 832 0.85 -40.71 -17.65
C GLU A 832 0.77 -39.20 -17.29
N ALA A 833 1.74 -38.56 -16.64
CA ALA A 833 2.86 -39.04 -15.83
C ALA A 833 3.38 -37.91 -14.90
N GLU A 834 3.83 -38.30 -13.70
CA GLU A 834 5.04 -37.89 -12.93
C GLU A 834 5.39 -36.38 -12.70
N GLN A 835 5.80 -35.88 -11.52
CA GLN A 835 6.77 -36.33 -10.48
C GLN A 835 8.26 -36.16 -10.89
N LEU A 836 9.23 -35.82 -10.03
CA LEU A 836 9.26 -35.20 -8.67
C LEU A 836 10.68 -34.58 -8.43
N GLN A 837 10.88 -33.94 -7.26
CA GLN A 837 12.12 -33.65 -6.50
C GLN A 837 13.39 -34.50 -6.81
N ALA A 838 14.60 -33.89 -6.77
CA ALA A 838 15.63 -34.10 -5.72
C ALA A 838 17.14 -33.84 -6.10
N LEU A 839 17.84 -33.23 -5.15
CA LEU A 839 19.28 -33.28 -4.76
C LEU A 839 20.48 -33.41 -5.76
N MET A 840 21.31 -32.36 -5.74
CA MET A 840 22.77 -32.33 -5.45
C MET A 840 23.77 -33.33 -6.09
N ALA A 841 24.60 -32.77 -6.98
CA ALA A 841 26.08 -32.69 -6.92
C ALA A 841 26.97 -33.95 -6.80
N ALA A 842 27.86 -34.14 -7.79
CA ALA A 842 29.26 -34.57 -7.62
C ALA A 842 30.11 -34.32 -8.90
N ALA A 843 31.44 -34.44 -8.76
CA ALA A 843 32.45 -34.66 -9.80
C ALA A 843 32.91 -33.48 -10.71
N ASN A 844 34.18 -33.09 -10.51
CA ASN A 844 35.11 -32.59 -11.56
C ASN A 844 35.33 -33.71 -12.63
N GLU A 845 36.05 -33.55 -13.74
CA GLU A 845 37.47 -33.14 -13.85
C GLU A 845 37.95 -33.08 -15.33
N VAL A 846 39.17 -32.59 -15.58
CA VAL A 846 39.97 -32.64 -16.83
C VAL A 846 39.38 -31.89 -18.05
N SER A 847 39.88 -30.74 -18.54
CA SER A 847 41.25 -30.25 -18.85
C SER A 847 41.85 -30.75 -20.18
N GLU A 848 41.91 -29.88 -21.19
CA GLU A 848 43.10 -29.54 -22.04
C GLU A 848 42.65 -28.45 -23.05
N ALA A 849 43.36 -27.32 -23.26
CA ALA A 849 44.66 -27.12 -23.93
C ALA A 849 44.57 -27.28 -25.48
N THR A 850 45.17 -26.45 -26.35
CA THR A 850 46.11 -25.32 -26.13
C THR A 850 46.16 -24.33 -27.31
N ASN A 851 46.47 -23.07 -27.02
CA ASN A 851 47.41 -22.16 -27.72
C ASN A 851 47.51 -22.03 -29.28
N THR A 852 47.36 -20.76 -29.71
CA THR A 852 48.32 -19.95 -30.52
C THR A 852 48.35 -19.94 -32.07
N LEU A 853 48.59 -18.69 -32.56
CA LEU A 853 49.29 -18.25 -33.79
C LEU A 853 48.62 -18.39 -35.18
N GLY A 854 48.66 -17.29 -35.94
CA GLY A 854 48.54 -17.25 -37.42
C GLY A 854 49.91 -17.44 -38.11
N PRO A 855 50.20 -16.89 -39.33
CA PRO A 855 49.63 -15.66 -39.92
C PRO A 855 49.45 -15.63 -41.47
N GLY A 856 49.04 -14.48 -42.03
CA GLY A 856 49.22 -14.08 -43.45
C GLY A 856 48.13 -14.57 -44.43
N THR A 857 47.90 -13.98 -45.62
CA THR A 857 48.35 -12.77 -46.36
C THR A 857 47.41 -12.61 -47.58
N MET A 858 47.17 -11.49 -48.30
CA MET A 858 47.61 -10.07 -48.35
C MET A 858 46.51 -9.28 -49.12
N GLY A 859 46.52 -7.95 -49.34
CA GLY A 859 47.42 -6.86 -48.93
C GLY A 859 47.18 -5.58 -49.76
N LEU A 860 47.81 -4.45 -49.35
CA LEU A 860 47.95 -3.15 -50.06
C LEU A 860 46.67 -2.27 -50.23
N SER A 861 46.67 -0.93 -50.11
CA SER A 861 47.73 0.07 -49.81
C SER A 861 47.18 1.43 -49.32
N THR A 862 48.01 2.25 -48.63
CA THR A 862 47.96 3.75 -48.46
C THR A 862 46.74 4.45 -47.81
N ARG A 863 46.84 5.59 -47.08
CA ARG A 863 47.94 6.24 -46.30
C ARG A 863 47.38 7.42 -45.44
N TYR A 864 48.19 7.87 -44.47
CA TYR A 864 48.12 9.14 -43.69
C TYR A 864 47.16 9.29 -42.50
N SER A 865 47.53 10.26 -41.63
CA SER A 865 47.19 10.50 -40.20
C SER A 865 47.64 11.95 -39.87
N PRO A 866 47.69 12.48 -38.61
CA PRO A 866 47.30 11.97 -37.28
C PRO A 866 46.13 12.83 -36.69
N GLN A 867 45.92 13.17 -35.41
CA GLN A 867 46.68 13.07 -34.14
C GLN A 867 45.73 13.08 -32.91
N PHE A 868 46.29 12.99 -31.70
CA PHE A 868 45.61 12.86 -30.40
C PHE A 868 46.53 13.38 -29.28
N THR A 869 45.99 13.76 -28.08
CA THR A 869 46.61 13.67 -26.71
C THR A 869 45.81 14.48 -25.66
N LEU A 870 45.81 14.21 -24.33
CA LEU A 870 45.80 12.96 -23.51
C LEU A 870 45.65 13.29 -21.98
N GLN A 871 45.39 12.27 -21.13
CA GLN A 871 45.61 12.13 -19.66
C GLN A 871 44.51 12.45 -18.58
N HIS A 872 44.09 11.37 -17.86
CA HIS A 872 43.97 11.13 -16.38
C HIS A 872 43.63 12.29 -15.39
N VAL A 873 42.58 12.31 -14.53
CA VAL A 873 41.98 11.34 -13.55
C VAL A 873 42.95 10.86 -12.43
N PRO A 874 42.67 10.88 -11.10
CA PRO A 874 41.74 11.67 -10.23
C PRO A 874 42.32 12.14 -8.83
N ASP A 875 41.45 12.66 -7.92
CA ASP A 875 41.18 12.18 -6.51
C ASP A 875 41.19 13.07 -5.22
N TYR A 876 40.13 12.85 -4.41
CA TYR A 876 39.89 12.92 -2.93
C TYR A 876 40.49 13.98 -1.95
N ARG A 877 39.61 14.73 -1.21
CA ARG A 877 39.26 14.57 0.25
C ARG A 877 38.67 15.82 0.98
N GLN A 878 37.52 15.62 1.67
CA GLN A 878 37.19 15.93 3.10
C GLN A 878 37.91 17.12 3.83
N ASN A 879 37.28 18.09 4.55
CA ASN A 879 36.20 17.98 5.56
C ASN A 879 35.68 19.36 6.11
N VAL A 880 34.36 19.43 6.37
CA VAL A 880 33.59 20.04 7.51
C VAL A 880 34.20 21.14 8.43
N TYR A 881 33.53 22.31 8.56
CA TYR A 881 33.05 22.90 9.84
C TYR A 881 32.07 24.11 9.71
N ILE A 882 31.19 24.30 10.69
CA ILE A 882 30.15 25.37 10.89
C ILE A 882 30.00 25.53 12.43
N PRO A 883 29.90 26.71 13.12
CA PRO A 883 28.90 27.80 12.95
C PRO A 883 29.37 29.27 13.27
N GLY A 884 28.46 30.27 13.32
CA GLY A 884 28.79 31.59 13.94
C GLY A 884 27.92 32.86 13.68
N SER A 885 26.63 32.87 14.08
CA SER A 885 25.81 34.03 14.53
C SER A 885 26.08 35.53 14.17
N THR A 886 25.03 36.19 13.63
CA THR A 886 24.52 37.58 13.90
C THR A 886 25.38 38.85 13.66
N ALA A 887 24.90 39.80 12.83
CA ALA A 887 24.28 41.10 13.27
C ALA A 887 24.00 42.16 12.14
N THR A 888 22.96 43.00 12.37
CA THR A 888 22.73 44.40 11.88
C THR A 888 22.72 44.81 10.38
N LEU A 889 21.50 45.08 9.89
CA LEU A 889 21.00 46.35 9.28
C LEU A 889 21.86 47.18 8.29
N THR A 890 21.34 47.49 7.09
CA THR A 890 20.79 48.82 6.67
C THR A 890 20.26 48.88 5.21
N SER A 891 19.65 50.03 4.84
CA SER A 891 19.32 50.59 3.50
C SER A 891 18.14 50.06 2.64
N ASN A 892 16.95 50.56 2.97
CA ASN A 892 15.89 51.16 2.12
C ASN A 892 15.64 50.75 0.65
N GLN A 893 14.35 50.53 0.36
CA GLN A 893 13.70 50.76 -0.94
C GLN A 893 13.31 52.25 -1.13
N GLN A 894 12.87 52.65 -2.34
CA GLN A 894 12.05 53.86 -2.52
C GLN A 894 11.19 53.82 -3.81
N GLN A 895 9.89 54.14 -3.69
CA GLN A 895 9.02 54.66 -4.77
C GLN A 895 7.91 55.56 -4.16
N PRO A 896 7.29 56.51 -4.90
CA PRO A 896 6.37 57.55 -4.38
C PRO A 896 4.87 57.16 -4.52
N GLN A 897 3.85 57.69 -3.83
CA GLN A 897 3.58 58.94 -3.04
C GLN A 897 2.69 59.99 -3.77
N GLN A 898 1.49 60.25 -3.23
CA GLN A 898 0.56 61.41 -3.38
C GLN A 898 -0.65 61.16 -2.41
N ALA A 899 -1.43 62.09 -1.84
CA ALA A 899 -1.41 63.54 -1.56
C ALA A 899 -2.48 63.80 -0.44
N LEU A 900 -2.28 64.54 0.68
CA LEU A 900 -2.26 66.02 0.90
C LEU A 900 -3.61 66.76 0.63
N PRO A 901 -4.03 67.86 1.35
CA PRO A 901 -3.44 68.57 2.52
C PRO A 901 -4.54 69.00 3.61
N PRO A 902 -4.46 70.07 4.47
CA PRO A 902 -4.67 69.90 5.94
C PRO A 902 -5.60 70.95 6.69
N PRO A 903 -5.20 71.82 7.67
CA PRO A 903 -5.77 71.76 9.06
C PRO A 903 -6.18 73.10 9.75
N GLN A 904 -6.64 73.04 11.02
CA GLN A 904 -6.58 74.16 12.01
C GLN A 904 -6.68 73.66 13.49
N ALA A 905 -6.41 74.51 14.51
CA ALA A 905 -6.22 74.09 15.91
C ALA A 905 -6.52 75.18 16.98
N ALA A 906 -6.94 74.81 18.22
CA ALA A 906 -6.87 75.66 19.45
C ALA A 906 -7.24 74.99 20.82
N ILE A 907 -6.35 75.12 21.83
CA ILE A 907 -6.54 75.69 23.22
C ILE A 907 -7.47 75.04 24.31
N ALA A 908 -6.82 74.43 25.32
CA ALA A 908 -6.90 74.57 26.82
C ALA A 908 -8.08 74.13 27.78
N ALA A 909 -7.65 73.71 29.00
CA ALA A 909 -8.28 73.75 30.36
C ALA A 909 -9.47 72.81 30.74
N ALA A 910 -9.78 72.46 32.02
CA ALA A 910 -9.01 72.27 33.29
C ALA A 910 -9.88 71.66 34.45
N ALA A 911 -9.26 70.91 35.39
CA ALA A 911 -9.79 70.43 36.72
C ALA A 911 -10.98 69.40 36.72
N ALA A 912 -11.33 68.61 37.76
CA ALA A 912 -10.83 68.43 39.15
C ALA A 912 -11.03 66.96 39.69
N GLN A 913 -10.62 66.68 40.94
CA GLN A 913 -10.65 65.37 41.69
C GLN A 913 -11.88 65.24 42.65
N PRO A 914 -12.19 64.14 43.42
CA PRO A 914 -11.28 63.38 44.33
C PRO A 914 -11.56 61.85 44.61
N GLU A 915 -10.79 61.29 45.56
CA GLU A 915 -10.78 59.91 46.16
C GLU A 915 -11.17 59.99 47.69
N PRO A 916 -10.96 59.02 48.64
CA PRO A 916 -10.54 57.59 48.66
C PRO A 916 -11.60 56.71 49.45
N PRO A 917 -11.40 55.94 50.57
CA PRO A 917 -10.29 55.11 51.12
C PRO A 917 -10.61 53.72 51.80
N LYS A 918 -9.64 52.78 51.81
CA LYS A 918 -9.36 51.69 52.83
C LYS A 918 -10.35 50.51 53.02
N ALA A 919 -10.04 49.35 53.66
CA ALA A 919 -8.84 48.46 53.88
C ALA A 919 -9.32 47.19 54.71
N ALA A 920 -8.59 46.18 55.23
CA ALA A 920 -7.16 45.80 55.32
C ALA A 920 -6.95 44.29 55.71
N GLN A 921 -5.78 43.71 55.35
CA GLN A 921 -4.98 42.65 56.05
C GLN A 921 -5.44 41.16 56.25
N THR A 922 -4.43 40.30 56.47
CA THR A 922 -4.38 38.80 56.67
C THR A 922 -4.28 38.42 58.19
N PRO A 923 -3.95 37.19 58.71
CA PRO A 923 -3.60 35.87 58.12
C PRO A 923 -4.07 34.53 58.85
N ALA A 924 -3.73 33.38 58.25
CA ALA A 924 -3.25 32.08 58.83
C ALA A 924 -3.95 31.24 59.97
N SER A 925 -4.40 30.03 59.58
CA SER A 925 -3.98 28.67 60.07
C SER A 925 -4.50 27.99 61.39
N LYS A 926 -4.50 26.62 61.36
CA LYS A 926 -4.59 25.57 62.42
C LYS A 926 -5.91 25.19 63.15
N LYS A 927 -6.46 24.00 62.80
CA LYS A 927 -6.98 22.84 63.63
C LYS A 927 -7.74 21.88 62.67
N LYS A 928 -7.60 20.55 62.58
CA LYS A 928 -7.19 19.39 63.43
C LYS A 928 -8.33 18.75 64.24
N SER A 929 -8.42 17.40 64.22
CA SER A 929 -9.43 16.48 64.84
C SER A 929 -10.70 16.25 63.99
N THR A 930 -11.31 15.05 63.82
CA THR A 930 -10.94 13.66 64.24
C THR A 930 -11.68 12.54 63.46
N LYS A 931 -10.93 11.55 62.96
CA LYS A 931 -11.09 10.08 63.12
C LYS A 931 -12.50 9.42 63.20
N LYS A 932 -12.80 8.51 62.25
CA LYS A 932 -13.26 7.12 62.55
C LYS A 932 -13.15 6.17 61.35
N ASP A 933 -12.87 4.90 61.64
CA ASP A 933 -12.70 3.80 60.68
C ASP A 933 -13.92 2.86 60.62
N LYS A 934 -13.90 1.95 59.63
CA LYS A 934 -14.84 0.84 59.36
C LYS A 934 -16.21 1.29 58.80
N LYS A 935 -16.73 0.62 57.78
CA LYS A 935 -16.63 -0.83 57.50
C LYS A 935 -16.14 -1.16 56.10
#